data_AF-A0A524EEL1-F1
#
_entry.id   AF-A0A524EEL1-F1
#
_cell.length_a   1.000
_cell.length_b   1.000
_cell.length_c   1.000
_cell.angle_alpha   90.00
_cell.angle_beta   90.00
_cell.angle_gamma   90.00
#
_symmetry.space_group_name_H-M   'P 1'
#
loop_
_entity.id
_entity.type
_entity.pdbx_description
1 polymer ?
#
loop_
_entity_poly.entity_id
_entity_poly.type
_entity_poly.pdbx_seq_one_letter_code
_entity_poly.pdbx_strand_id
1 'polypeptide(L)'
;MKKIITTTIIALMLIGFISTGFFVSAQDPEDPFVYVGWDVENKTEELGHTEQSSQWLFGPQPTIIISYEENGTSITENNYRVEVGTEILINITVPKSFLGEGNILDTLKFWGSTETPGEKAVFALGYNATSDTWEAPYAARFELGSDTPSEAGFIEFIEPDSSYSNSTAFYRVIFAVNFTRTALEGIYWTGMHTIDQLGRPVSPSWLSRLQSGGFATPPIGLSVKVNPADFFLPKYYYGEITNREGEIIHYVDDNDTFIVRLLSHYEFGDVMIPFAYLDLNSSYFQEINYTQPVNWPDSMYNPDAPMENVALNVSPTMFLVHNSTHTVVEAGYPSIEFYWAEITEGIGAWLLNYTMTRNSTIDLSRYYVANSTYTNEFNQGRGIRWGGYFTNNTDMHWHPFKTGAIIDPSEILYFAQVEDINGEQLYPRPEITGKQTMKLSYKESFIEAFLFDNEGNLANKGEQGEYLNLTMFIHRPLELINGSSIYEWQDNTWQVTEELVNGSIQFSGSGYGENETHYWNYAAWYNVTLDFETGSPKVWSLYAKKTYLRGTGEAVGKTETQIAAWLTVHDFSIELGEDVSKLFLNISFSPLAPDMLFERAKMTVGQVENLRIWNGTHFVLPTWLPPEQYADWIDQYKKIDVSNQIVWSPSHFKLGNVQLWVPPAWTVTDDGAIDLDGNTFTTDDQYYVKRTGYWKDWGNISIEGMQVDIIFEPSPDESGDEFFSRSWMGVVEMVMEFEANETFHWYKAETFELVSESEMEDIRETMWADEQANVPKPEYQYTAWMSKNRTIDLSHIPELESGVWRNTWFAWGTSQLFNITTRESQQEWAIFRAEYAGMLIFNDLESEDSPNAPDFSFEETGVESNEVTHLVLIDSVGGLELRRPFDSTADHDSRIVSPDTVIDFGISIYDVNVTIYPLKRENAEGIRSPWELRQSTDGAMGLNQTNFDYAISTATIDEMAFDITFQVDMVEYDAEDEETWNHAASFKIDQIIGNWSLNEFDNSVLNGRGLAVNYFGILATAKRTQYQAGNQPVADTNADSVGANYYVFGDENSPFANVSMGGLPYTWGGDDFTTEYISGSSTAPLGAFSAMFQSQSGQSITNWNIEASMLFMTAGYVNWGGHAVHVDPVFVSYTSAQQTLPPTGTTTTTTTTTTDTTTDTTGPPGDPMDLY
;
A
#
# COMPACT_ATOMS: atom_id res chain seq x y z
N MET A 1 30.51 -0.80 -0.07
CA MET A 1 31.90 -0.40 -0.41
C MET A 1 32.04 1.11 -0.71
N LYS A 2 31.13 1.74 -1.48
CA LYS A 2 31.11 3.21 -1.68
C LYS A 2 31.12 4.03 -0.38
N LYS A 3 30.40 3.60 0.68
CA LYS A 3 30.47 4.19 2.03
C LYS A 3 31.90 4.32 2.62
N ILE A 4 32.89 3.57 2.14
CA ILE A 4 34.28 3.76 2.55
C ILE A 4 34.97 4.78 1.64
N ILE A 5 34.69 4.79 0.34
CA ILE A 5 35.32 5.71 -0.62
C ILE A 5 34.83 7.13 -0.40
N THR A 6 33.52 7.40 -0.41
CA THR A 6 32.98 8.76 -0.18
C THR A 6 33.42 9.31 1.18
N THR A 7 33.35 8.50 2.24
CA THR A 7 33.87 8.87 3.56
C THR A 7 35.39 9.03 3.56
N THR A 8 36.16 8.37 2.69
CA THR A 8 37.61 8.60 2.54
C THR A 8 37.92 9.86 1.72
N ILE A 9 37.07 10.26 0.76
CA ILE A 9 37.22 11.53 0.01
C ILE A 9 36.91 12.71 0.93
N ILE A 10 35.78 12.65 1.63
CA ILE A 10 35.38 13.65 2.63
C ILE A 10 36.38 13.64 3.79
N ALA A 11 36.83 12.47 4.25
CA ALA A 11 37.93 12.42 5.20
C ALA A 11 39.23 12.95 4.61
N LEU A 12 39.54 12.83 3.31
CA LEU A 12 40.74 13.45 2.72
C LEU A 12 40.66 14.98 2.70
N MET A 13 39.47 15.57 2.53
CA MET A 13 39.22 16.99 2.76
C MET A 13 39.36 17.36 4.26
N LEU A 14 38.84 16.53 5.17
CA LEU A 14 38.92 16.76 6.63
C LEU A 14 40.33 16.48 7.21
N ILE A 15 41.13 15.59 6.62
CA ILE A 15 42.47 15.15 7.05
C ILE A 15 43.57 16.19 6.74
N GLY A 16 43.21 17.37 6.21
CA GLY A 16 44.07 18.56 6.22
C GLY A 16 44.63 18.93 7.62
N PHE A 17 44.06 18.37 8.70
CA PHE A 17 44.44 18.52 10.11
C PHE A 17 45.82 17.97 10.54
N ILE A 18 46.82 17.89 9.65
CA ILE A 18 48.22 17.59 10.02
C ILE A 18 49.16 18.81 9.84
N SER A 19 48.74 19.87 9.13
CA SER A 19 49.55 21.10 8.97
C SER A 19 49.31 22.19 10.01
N THR A 20 48.18 22.18 10.74
CA THR A 20 47.82 23.21 11.74
C THR A 20 48.71 23.24 12.99
N GLY A 21 49.61 22.25 13.18
CA GLY A 21 50.59 22.22 14.27
C GLY A 21 51.71 23.26 14.20
N PHE A 22 51.66 24.26 13.30
CA PHE A 22 52.72 25.26 13.09
C PHE A 22 52.24 26.69 12.78
N PHE A 23 51.25 27.22 13.51
CA PHE A 23 50.91 28.65 13.47
C PHE A 23 50.86 29.35 14.84
N VAL A 24 51.83 29.06 15.72
CA VAL A 24 52.25 30.00 16.77
C VAL A 24 53.76 30.18 16.74
N SER A 25 54.23 31.14 15.94
CA SER A 25 55.39 31.96 16.30
C SER A 25 55.48 33.22 15.45
N ALA A 26 55.59 34.37 16.13
CA ALA A 26 55.95 35.69 15.60
C ALA A 26 54.85 36.54 14.91
N GLN A 27 53.81 36.86 15.68
CA GLN A 27 53.38 38.25 15.89
C GLN A 27 52.86 38.38 17.33
N ASP A 28 53.07 39.54 17.97
CA ASP A 28 52.45 39.92 19.25
C ASP A 28 51.26 40.85 18.92
N PRO A 29 50.02 40.35 18.71
CA PRO A 29 48.83 41.16 18.87
C PRO A 29 48.39 41.10 20.34
N GLU A 30 48.50 42.22 21.08
CA GLU A 30 47.78 42.39 22.36
C GLU A 30 46.27 42.66 22.11
N ASP A 31 45.84 42.74 20.84
CA ASP A 31 44.50 43.09 20.38
C ASP A 31 43.82 41.89 19.66
N PRO A 32 42.48 41.72 19.78
CA PRO A 32 41.70 40.69 19.07
C PRO A 32 41.93 40.66 17.56
N PHE A 33 41.86 39.49 16.91
CA PHE A 33 42.02 39.36 15.45
C PHE A 33 41.18 38.27 14.80
N VAL A 34 41.05 38.35 13.46
CA VAL A 34 40.50 37.27 12.61
C VAL A 34 41.53 36.86 11.57
N TYR A 35 41.87 35.57 11.52
CA TYR A 35 42.61 34.95 10.44
C TYR A 35 41.63 34.36 9.41
N VAL A 36 41.91 34.55 8.13
CA VAL A 36 41.16 34.00 7.00
C VAL A 36 42.13 33.36 6.02
N GLY A 37 41.96 32.08 5.71
CA GLY A 37 42.67 31.37 4.64
C GLY A 37 41.69 30.75 3.67
N TRP A 38 42.10 30.52 2.42
CA TRP A 38 41.29 29.79 1.44
C TRP A 38 42.14 28.95 0.50
N ASP A 39 41.53 27.91 -0.07
CA ASP A 39 42.12 27.00 -1.04
C ASP A 39 41.08 26.61 -2.10
N VAL A 40 41.46 26.54 -3.38
CA VAL A 40 40.60 26.15 -4.50
C VAL A 40 41.01 24.77 -5.00
N GLU A 41 40.10 23.79 -4.92
CA GLU A 41 40.34 22.40 -5.36
C GLU A 41 39.61 22.10 -6.68
N ASN A 42 40.29 21.37 -7.57
CA ASN A 42 39.68 20.71 -8.71
C ASN A 42 40.17 19.25 -8.77
N LYS A 43 39.25 18.28 -8.72
CA LYS A 43 39.54 16.85 -8.56
C LYS A 43 38.60 15.99 -9.39
N THR A 44 39.04 14.80 -9.78
CA THR A 44 38.17 13.76 -10.36
C THR A 44 38.54 12.38 -9.85
N GLU A 45 37.56 11.57 -9.46
CA GLU A 45 37.74 10.18 -9.01
C GLU A 45 36.81 9.21 -9.76
N GLU A 46 37.27 7.97 -10.00
CA GLU A 46 36.49 6.94 -10.69
C GLU A 46 35.60 6.15 -9.71
N LEU A 47 34.39 5.81 -10.17
CA LEU A 47 33.41 4.97 -9.48
C LEU A 47 33.23 3.63 -10.18
N GLY A 48 32.99 2.57 -9.39
CA GLY A 48 32.61 1.26 -9.89
C GLY A 48 31.96 0.40 -8.81
N HIS A 49 30.82 -0.21 -9.11
CA HIS A 49 30.02 -1.01 -8.19
C HIS A 49 29.18 -2.06 -8.94
N THR A 50 28.87 -3.15 -8.25
CA THR A 50 27.99 -4.21 -8.76
C THR A 50 27.31 -4.86 -7.56
N GLU A 51 25.98 -4.96 -7.63
CA GLU A 51 25.11 -5.47 -6.58
C GLU A 51 24.14 -6.49 -7.19
N GLN A 52 23.80 -7.51 -6.40
CA GLN A 52 22.79 -8.50 -6.74
C GLN A 52 21.98 -8.79 -5.48
N SER A 53 20.67 -8.71 -5.58
CA SER A 53 19.74 -9.01 -4.49
C SER A 53 18.61 -9.89 -5.01
N SER A 54 18.12 -10.78 -4.14
CA SER A 54 17.07 -11.72 -4.47
C SER A 54 15.98 -11.71 -3.40
N GLN A 55 14.74 -11.55 -3.83
CA GLN A 55 13.55 -11.65 -2.99
C GLN A 55 12.60 -12.70 -3.57
N TRP A 56 11.92 -13.45 -2.70
CA TRP A 56 10.76 -14.21 -3.11
C TRP A 56 9.57 -13.25 -3.22
N LEU A 57 8.85 -13.30 -4.34
CA LEU A 57 7.54 -12.68 -4.48
C LEU A 57 6.46 -13.68 -4.06
N PHE A 58 6.65 -14.93 -4.44
CA PHE A 58 5.94 -16.12 -3.96
C PHE A 58 7.02 -17.18 -3.74
N GLY A 59 7.03 -17.93 -2.64
CA GLY A 59 8.18 -18.75 -2.29
C GLY A 59 8.02 -19.52 -0.99
N PRO A 60 8.94 -20.46 -0.69
CA PRO A 60 8.92 -21.22 0.55
C PRO A 60 9.04 -20.29 1.75
N GLN A 61 8.01 -20.21 2.60
CA GLN A 61 8.04 -19.26 3.71
C GLN A 61 8.71 -19.83 4.97
N PRO A 62 9.54 -19.04 5.69
CA PRO A 62 10.03 -19.41 7.01
C PRO A 62 8.89 -19.38 8.05
N THR A 63 8.66 -20.50 8.73
CA THR A 63 7.62 -20.58 9.76
C THR A 63 8.14 -19.97 11.06
N ILE A 64 7.39 -19.03 11.64
CA ILE A 64 7.66 -18.49 12.98
C ILE A 64 6.48 -18.87 13.88
N ILE A 65 6.78 -19.57 14.96
CA ILE A 65 5.82 -19.88 16.02
C ILE A 65 6.34 -19.21 17.29
N ILE A 66 5.49 -18.43 17.96
CA ILE A 66 5.78 -17.83 19.26
C ILE A 66 4.86 -18.50 20.28
N SER A 67 5.45 -19.14 21.29
CA SER A 67 4.73 -19.88 22.33
C SER A 67 5.28 -19.55 23.72
N TYR A 68 4.47 -19.61 24.77
CA TYR A 68 4.98 -19.49 26.14
C TYR A 68 5.83 -20.72 26.50
N GLU A 69 6.89 -20.53 27.28
CA GLU A 69 7.76 -21.64 27.72
C GLU A 69 7.00 -22.60 28.65
N GLU A 70 6.29 -22.07 29.66
CA GLU A 70 5.70 -22.85 30.76
C GLU A 70 4.78 -24.00 30.28
N ASN A 71 4.05 -23.78 29.18
CA ASN A 71 3.01 -24.70 28.69
C ASN A 71 3.11 -25.04 27.19
N GLY A 72 3.95 -24.35 26.41
CA GLY A 72 4.08 -24.53 24.96
C GLY A 72 2.89 -24.08 24.11
N THR A 73 1.87 -23.40 24.66
CA THR A 73 0.72 -22.92 23.86
C THR A 73 1.11 -21.70 23.03
N SER A 74 0.55 -21.58 21.82
CA SER A 74 0.84 -20.46 20.92
C SER A 74 0.28 -19.15 21.46
N ILE A 75 0.98 -18.03 21.30
CA ILE A 75 0.44 -16.71 21.68
C ILE A 75 -0.83 -16.35 20.90
N THR A 76 -1.03 -16.96 19.72
CA THR A 76 -2.25 -16.81 18.90
C THR A 76 -3.51 -17.18 19.67
N GLU A 77 -3.45 -18.19 20.54
CA GLU A 77 -4.57 -18.67 21.37
C GLU A 77 -4.99 -17.65 22.45
N ASN A 78 -4.16 -16.65 22.72
CA ASN A 78 -4.40 -15.56 23.68
C ASN A 78 -4.43 -14.19 22.99
N ASN A 79 -4.85 -14.12 21.72
CA ASN A 79 -4.91 -12.89 20.92
C ASN A 79 -3.55 -12.15 20.89
N TYR A 80 -2.47 -12.91 20.67
CA TYR A 80 -1.07 -12.46 20.61
C TYR A 80 -0.53 -11.80 21.89
N ARG A 81 -1.28 -11.85 23.01
CA ARG A 81 -0.94 -11.16 24.25
C ARG A 81 0.16 -11.88 25.03
N VAL A 82 1.21 -11.16 25.40
CA VAL A 82 2.29 -11.65 26.26
C VAL A 82 2.39 -10.75 27.49
N GLU A 83 2.38 -11.33 28.70
CA GLU A 83 2.52 -10.56 29.93
C GLU A 83 4.01 -10.33 30.26
N VAL A 84 4.34 -9.15 30.79
CA VAL A 84 5.71 -8.84 31.27
C VAL A 84 6.18 -9.86 32.31
N GLY A 85 7.43 -10.30 32.18
CA GLY A 85 8.03 -11.35 33.01
C GLY A 85 7.68 -12.78 32.58
N THR A 86 6.95 -12.95 31.47
CA THR A 86 6.67 -14.26 30.88
C THR A 86 7.73 -14.63 29.86
N GLU A 87 8.32 -15.82 29.99
CA GLU A 87 9.23 -16.37 29.01
C GLU A 87 8.47 -16.91 27.78
N ILE A 88 8.96 -16.55 26.60
CA ILE A 88 8.45 -17.02 25.31
C ILE A 88 9.57 -17.64 24.47
N LEU A 89 9.19 -18.63 23.67
CA LEU A 89 10.04 -19.31 22.71
C LEU A 89 9.66 -18.84 21.30
N ILE A 90 10.58 -18.13 20.64
CA ILE A 90 10.45 -17.66 19.26
C ILE A 90 11.13 -18.70 18.37
N ASN A 91 10.32 -19.66 17.90
CA ASN A 91 10.75 -20.82 17.13
C ASN A 91 10.65 -20.53 15.62
N ILE A 92 11.80 -20.27 14.99
CA ILE A 92 11.93 -19.91 13.58
C ILE A 92 12.48 -21.09 12.79
N THR A 93 11.69 -21.63 11.88
CA THR A 93 12.07 -22.72 10.97
C THR A 93 12.21 -22.18 9.56
N VAL A 94 13.45 -22.16 9.05
CA VAL A 94 13.79 -21.67 7.71
C VAL A 94 14.01 -22.85 6.77
N PRO A 95 13.12 -23.10 5.79
CA PRO A 95 13.35 -24.10 4.75
C PRO A 95 14.69 -23.84 4.02
N LYS A 96 15.45 -24.88 3.66
CA LYS A 96 16.69 -24.66 2.88
C LYS A 96 16.41 -24.11 1.48
N SER A 97 15.26 -24.46 0.92
CA SER A 97 14.72 -23.91 -0.32
C SER A 97 14.52 -22.39 -0.26
N PHE A 98 14.22 -21.80 0.91
CA PHE A 98 14.10 -20.35 1.08
C PHE A 98 15.40 -19.61 0.70
N LEU A 99 16.58 -20.14 1.05
CA LEU A 99 17.85 -19.51 0.66
C LEU A 99 18.13 -19.66 -0.85
N GLY A 100 17.47 -20.60 -1.53
CA GLY A 100 17.76 -21.02 -2.90
C GLY A 100 18.72 -22.21 -2.97
N GLU A 101 18.74 -22.87 -4.13
CA GLU A 101 19.53 -24.10 -4.33
C GLU A 101 21.03 -23.87 -4.08
N GLY A 102 21.65 -24.78 -3.31
CA GLY A 102 23.08 -24.74 -2.98
C GLY A 102 23.49 -23.71 -1.91
N ASN A 103 22.59 -22.85 -1.46
CA ASN A 103 22.91 -21.79 -0.50
C ASN A 103 22.84 -22.29 0.95
N ILE A 104 23.71 -21.76 1.81
CA ILE A 104 23.85 -22.14 3.22
C ILE A 104 23.58 -20.90 4.09
N LEU A 105 22.87 -21.09 5.20
CA LEU A 105 22.58 -20.00 6.14
C LEU A 105 23.87 -19.52 6.79
N ASP A 106 24.11 -18.21 6.76
CA ASP A 106 25.14 -17.56 7.55
C ASP A 106 24.54 -16.92 8.80
N THR A 107 23.63 -15.96 8.63
CA THR A 107 23.04 -15.20 9.74
C THR A 107 21.53 -15.17 9.63
N LEU A 108 20.84 -15.33 10.76
CA LEU A 108 19.39 -15.13 10.90
C LEU A 108 19.16 -14.03 11.92
N LYS A 109 18.33 -13.03 11.56
CA LYS A 109 17.89 -11.99 12.50
C LYS A 109 16.37 -11.95 12.61
N PHE A 110 15.89 -11.74 13.81
CA PHE A 110 14.49 -11.53 14.16
C PHE A 110 14.39 -10.24 14.97
N TRP A 111 13.39 -9.41 14.73
CA TRP A 111 13.23 -8.12 15.39
C TRP A 111 11.76 -7.82 15.64
N GLY A 112 11.48 -6.78 16.43
CA GLY A 112 10.15 -6.20 16.51
C GLY A 112 10.12 -4.78 17.06
N SER A 113 9.15 -3.99 16.62
CA SER A 113 9.01 -2.55 16.88
C SER A 113 7.57 -2.16 17.22
N THR A 114 7.36 -1.25 18.17
CA THR A 114 6.06 -0.59 18.36
C THR A 114 5.87 0.55 17.35
N GLU A 115 4.64 0.71 16.86
CA GLU A 115 4.24 1.78 15.93
C GLU A 115 3.58 2.99 16.60
N THR A 116 3.52 3.02 17.94
CA THR A 116 2.91 4.11 18.70
C THR A 116 3.56 5.46 18.38
N PRO A 117 2.79 6.47 17.94
CA PRO A 117 3.33 7.81 17.69
C PRO A 117 4.03 8.38 18.93
N GLY A 118 5.28 8.81 18.74
CA GLY A 118 6.11 9.48 19.74
C GLY A 118 6.88 8.59 20.73
N GLU A 119 6.61 7.28 20.81
CA GLU A 119 7.47 6.36 21.57
C GLU A 119 7.56 4.99 20.89
N LYS A 120 8.72 4.71 20.27
CA LYS A 120 8.99 3.43 19.60
C LYS A 120 9.94 2.58 20.43
N ALA A 121 9.52 1.38 20.83
CA ALA A 121 10.40 0.37 21.40
C ALA A 121 10.77 -0.66 20.34
N VAL A 122 12.06 -0.91 20.14
CA VAL A 122 12.58 -1.88 19.17
C VAL A 122 13.45 -2.91 19.87
N PHE A 123 13.29 -4.19 19.53
CA PHE A 123 14.24 -5.23 19.90
C PHE A 123 14.74 -5.98 18.65
N ALA A 124 15.94 -6.54 18.72
CA ALA A 124 16.50 -7.43 17.71
C ALA A 124 17.31 -8.56 18.35
N LEU A 125 17.19 -9.74 17.75
CA LEU A 125 17.82 -11.00 18.12
C LEU A 125 18.54 -11.54 16.88
N GLY A 126 19.72 -12.11 17.07
CA GLY A 126 20.53 -12.64 15.95
C GLY A 126 21.20 -13.96 16.30
N TYR A 127 21.35 -14.80 15.28
CA TYR A 127 22.13 -16.03 15.38
C TYR A 127 22.96 -16.20 14.11
N ASN A 128 24.29 -16.35 14.27
CA ASN A 128 25.20 -16.66 13.18
C ASN A 128 25.51 -18.17 13.18
N ALA A 129 25.02 -18.85 12.15
CA ALA A 129 25.17 -20.28 11.91
C ALA A 129 26.55 -20.68 11.35
N THR A 130 27.34 -19.74 10.83
CA THR A 130 28.72 -20.00 10.36
C THR A 130 29.71 -19.99 11.52
N SER A 131 29.56 -19.08 12.48
CA SER A 131 30.39 -19.02 13.70
C SER A 131 29.83 -19.81 14.88
N ASP A 132 28.57 -20.29 14.81
CA ASP A 132 27.86 -21.00 15.90
C ASP A 132 27.76 -20.11 17.15
N THR A 133 27.31 -18.86 16.95
CA THR A 133 27.24 -17.83 17.99
C THR A 133 25.93 -17.05 17.94
N TRP A 134 25.30 -16.87 19.11
CA TRP A 134 24.26 -15.88 19.32
C TRP A 134 24.83 -14.46 19.23
N GLU A 135 24.13 -13.57 18.53
CA GLU A 135 24.37 -12.13 18.64
C GLU A 135 23.74 -11.63 19.94
N ALA A 136 24.36 -10.64 20.59
CA ALA A 136 23.78 -10.04 21.79
C ALA A 136 22.41 -9.43 21.49
N PRO A 137 21.39 -9.62 22.35
CA PRO A 137 20.08 -9.00 22.14
C PRO A 137 20.23 -7.49 22.15
N TYR A 138 19.70 -6.83 21.12
CA TYR A 138 19.61 -5.39 21.06
C TYR A 138 18.21 -4.96 21.50
N ALA A 139 18.11 -3.99 22.40
CA ALA A 139 16.84 -3.47 22.88
C ALA A 139 16.93 -1.95 23.10
N ALA A 140 16.15 -1.22 22.32
CA ALA A 140 16.17 0.22 22.18
C ALA A 140 14.79 0.81 22.50
N ARG A 141 14.76 1.91 23.25
CA ARG A 141 13.58 2.80 23.30
C ARG A 141 13.96 4.12 22.67
N PHE A 142 13.28 4.44 21.59
CA PHE A 142 13.23 5.73 20.94
C PHE A 142 12.14 6.54 21.65
N GLU A 143 12.57 7.37 22.59
CA GLU A 143 11.72 8.38 23.20
C GLU A 143 11.79 9.64 22.34
N LEU A 144 10.65 10.30 22.10
CA LEU A 144 10.60 11.64 21.49
C LEU A 144 11.64 12.53 22.20
N GLY A 145 12.67 12.99 21.47
CA GLY A 145 13.75 13.81 22.01
C GLY A 145 15.15 13.19 21.98
N SER A 146 15.32 11.91 21.67
CA SER A 146 16.57 11.18 21.98
C SER A 146 17.43 10.82 20.76
N ASP A 147 18.52 11.58 20.55
CA ASP A 147 19.50 11.40 19.45
C ASP A 147 20.12 9.99 19.35
N THR A 148 20.10 9.26 20.47
CA THR A 148 20.45 7.85 20.50
C THR A 148 19.29 7.04 21.05
N PRO A 149 18.95 5.88 20.47
CA PRO A 149 18.07 4.93 21.11
C PRO A 149 18.63 4.58 22.49
N SER A 150 17.85 4.85 23.53
CA SER A 150 18.24 4.47 24.89
C SER A 150 18.28 2.94 24.97
N GLU A 151 19.38 2.37 25.46
CA GLU A 151 19.48 0.92 25.65
C GLU A 151 18.52 0.50 26.77
N ALA A 152 17.31 0.13 26.36
CA ALA A 152 16.17 0.01 27.23
C ALA A 152 16.08 -1.37 27.90
N GLY A 153 16.94 -2.33 27.51
CA GLY A 153 17.20 -3.58 28.25
C GLY A 153 15.94 -4.29 28.75
N PHE A 154 14.87 -4.26 27.94
CA PHE A 154 13.53 -4.73 28.30
C PHE A 154 13.27 -6.16 27.84
N ILE A 155 14.19 -6.71 27.05
CA ILE A 155 14.26 -8.10 26.65
C ILE A 155 15.51 -8.73 27.30
N GLU A 156 15.35 -9.91 27.87
CA GLU A 156 16.43 -10.77 28.35
C GLU A 156 16.51 -11.98 27.42
N PHE A 157 17.69 -12.25 26.89
CA PHE A 157 17.95 -13.43 26.06
C PHE A 157 18.42 -14.58 26.93
N ILE A 158 17.74 -15.72 26.83
CA ILE A 158 17.96 -16.89 27.67
C ILE A 158 18.72 -17.93 26.83
N GLU A 159 20.04 -17.79 26.80
CA GLU A 159 20.93 -18.66 26.02
C GLU A 159 20.76 -20.17 26.32
N PRO A 160 20.57 -20.64 27.58
CA PRO A 160 20.45 -22.08 27.88
C PRO A 160 19.25 -22.78 27.24
N ASP A 161 18.16 -22.05 27.05
CA ASP A 161 16.88 -22.55 26.54
C ASP A 161 16.66 -22.17 25.06
N SER A 162 17.57 -21.35 24.52
CA SER A 162 17.72 -21.08 23.10
C SER A 162 18.47 -22.22 22.39
N SER A 163 18.14 -22.52 21.14
CA SER A 163 18.80 -23.60 20.40
C SER A 163 18.83 -23.41 18.89
N TYR A 164 19.88 -23.94 18.26
CA TYR A 164 19.99 -24.11 16.82
C TYR A 164 20.02 -25.58 16.44
N SER A 165 19.35 -25.92 15.34
CA SER A 165 19.48 -27.24 14.70
C SER A 165 19.46 -27.14 13.18
N ASN A 166 20.27 -27.99 12.54
CA ASN A 166 20.44 -28.06 11.10
C ASN A 166 19.95 -29.43 10.60
N SER A 167 18.80 -29.45 9.94
CA SER A 167 18.17 -30.64 9.35
C SER A 167 18.58 -30.81 7.88
N THR A 168 18.21 -31.92 7.25
CA THR A 168 18.37 -32.06 5.79
C THR A 168 17.48 -31.09 5.00
N ALA A 169 16.31 -30.72 5.55
CA ALA A 169 15.31 -29.90 4.85
C ALA A 169 15.26 -28.42 5.31
N PHE A 170 15.66 -28.12 6.55
CA PHE A 170 15.51 -26.79 7.16
C PHE A 170 16.63 -26.46 8.15
N TYR A 171 16.78 -25.18 8.45
CA TYR A 171 17.42 -24.67 9.67
C TYR A 171 16.33 -24.34 10.68
N ARG A 172 16.58 -24.56 11.97
CA ARG A 172 15.66 -24.17 13.04
C ARG A 172 16.43 -23.43 14.12
N VAL A 173 16.05 -22.19 14.38
CA VAL A 173 16.58 -21.33 15.43
C VAL A 173 15.45 -21.06 16.41
N ILE A 174 15.66 -21.33 17.69
CA ILE A 174 14.74 -21.02 18.77
C ILE A 174 15.44 -19.98 19.65
N PHE A 175 14.88 -18.78 19.74
CA PHE A 175 15.27 -17.81 20.75
C PHE A 175 14.34 -17.94 21.95
N ALA A 176 14.87 -18.23 23.13
CA ALA A 176 14.15 -18.08 24.39
C ALA A 176 14.38 -16.65 24.90
N VAL A 177 13.30 -15.91 25.12
CA VAL A 177 13.36 -14.52 25.59
C VAL A 177 12.30 -14.23 26.63
N ASN A 178 12.65 -13.35 27.57
CA ASN A 178 11.76 -12.84 28.61
C ASN A 178 11.69 -11.32 28.53
N PHE A 179 10.48 -10.76 28.53
CA PHE A 179 10.30 -9.31 28.62
C PHE A 179 10.36 -8.87 30.09
N THR A 180 11.57 -8.55 30.58
CA THR A 180 11.84 -8.32 32.02
C THR A 180 11.22 -7.05 32.58
N ARG A 181 10.88 -6.09 31.72
CA ARG A 181 10.13 -4.87 32.01
C ARG A 181 9.40 -4.42 30.76
N THR A 182 8.30 -3.69 30.90
CA THR A 182 7.67 -2.97 29.79
C THR A 182 8.54 -1.77 29.42
N ALA A 183 9.03 -1.71 28.18
CA ALA A 183 9.51 -0.46 27.59
C ALA A 183 8.32 0.38 27.10
N LEU A 184 7.33 -0.27 26.48
CA LEU A 184 5.97 0.22 26.26
C LEU A 184 4.99 -0.95 26.34
N GLU A 185 3.77 -0.71 26.84
CA GLU A 185 2.64 -1.60 26.60
C GLU A 185 2.08 -1.31 25.21
N GLY A 186 1.98 -2.32 24.35
CA GLY A 186 1.66 -2.09 22.95
C GLY A 186 1.89 -3.29 22.05
N ILE A 187 1.53 -3.13 20.78
CA ILE A 187 1.74 -4.13 19.73
C ILE A 187 3.15 -3.94 19.18
N TYR A 188 4.00 -4.94 19.35
CA TYR A 188 5.29 -5.04 18.67
C TYR A 188 5.09 -5.79 17.36
N TRP A 189 5.17 -5.06 16.26
CA TRP A 189 5.23 -5.63 14.91
C TRP A 189 6.60 -6.24 14.69
N THR A 190 6.63 -7.52 14.35
CA THR A 190 7.89 -8.25 14.23
C THR A 190 8.40 -8.27 12.79
N GLY A 191 9.61 -8.76 12.59
CA GLY A 191 10.16 -9.03 11.26
C GLY A 191 11.34 -9.99 11.31
N MET A 192 11.73 -10.53 10.16
CA MET A 192 12.93 -11.36 10.03
C MET A 192 13.66 -11.17 8.71
N HIS A 193 14.96 -11.43 8.71
CA HIS A 193 15.73 -11.63 7.49
C HIS A 193 16.80 -12.71 7.70
N THR A 194 17.23 -13.32 6.60
CA THR A 194 18.37 -14.25 6.58
C THR A 194 19.44 -13.76 5.62
N ILE A 195 20.68 -14.12 5.89
CA ILE A 195 21.84 -13.84 5.05
C ILE A 195 22.51 -15.18 4.76
N ASP A 196 22.89 -15.43 3.50
CA ASP A 196 23.62 -16.63 3.12
C ASP A 196 25.15 -16.47 3.29
N GLN A 197 25.90 -17.57 3.15
CA GLN A 197 27.37 -17.57 3.25
C GLN A 197 28.11 -16.76 2.16
N LEU A 198 27.41 -16.23 1.17
CA LEU A 198 27.97 -15.28 0.18
C LEU A 198 27.60 -13.82 0.52
N GLY A 199 26.97 -13.57 1.66
CA GLY A 199 26.55 -12.25 2.13
C GLY A 199 25.28 -11.74 1.46
N ARG A 200 24.52 -12.59 0.76
CA ARG A 200 23.28 -12.18 0.08
C ARG A 200 22.10 -12.25 1.03
N PRO A 201 21.34 -11.16 1.23
CA PRO A 201 20.13 -11.19 2.03
C PRO A 201 19.01 -11.94 1.30
N VAL A 202 18.14 -12.61 2.06
CA VAL A 202 16.88 -13.19 1.60
C VAL A 202 15.80 -12.92 2.66
N SER A 203 14.70 -12.31 2.22
CA SER A 203 13.53 -11.93 3.02
C SER A 203 12.28 -12.73 2.60
N PRO A 204 11.33 -12.97 3.53
CA PRO A 204 10.03 -13.55 3.22
C PRO A 204 9.17 -12.57 2.40
N SER A 205 8.18 -13.11 1.70
CA SER A 205 7.25 -12.27 0.92
C SER A 205 6.12 -11.77 1.81
N TRP A 206 5.98 -10.44 1.88
CA TRP A 206 4.85 -9.78 2.53
C TRP A 206 3.55 -10.08 1.78
N LEU A 207 3.59 -10.01 0.43
CA LEU A 207 2.46 -10.22 -0.47
C LEU A 207 1.89 -11.64 -0.36
N SER A 208 2.74 -12.67 -0.26
CA SER A 208 2.29 -14.06 -0.16
C SER A 208 1.52 -14.33 1.14
N ARG A 209 1.93 -13.68 2.24
CA ARG A 209 1.35 -13.88 3.58
C ARG A 209 0.05 -13.12 3.80
N LEU A 210 -0.04 -11.90 3.26
CA LEU A 210 -1.29 -11.12 3.24
C LEU A 210 -2.43 -11.87 2.55
N GLN A 211 -2.17 -12.52 1.41
CA GLN A 211 -3.21 -13.30 0.72
C GLN A 211 -3.55 -14.63 1.40
N SER A 212 -2.65 -15.21 2.19
CA SER A 212 -2.99 -16.34 3.06
C SER A 212 -3.72 -15.92 4.35
N GLY A 213 -3.98 -14.62 4.55
CA GLY A 213 -4.65 -14.08 5.73
C GLY A 213 -3.82 -14.18 7.02
N GLY A 214 -2.50 -14.06 6.92
CA GLY A 214 -1.60 -14.18 8.08
C GLY A 214 -0.39 -13.24 8.02
N PHE A 215 0.24 -13.01 9.17
CA PHE A 215 1.40 -12.11 9.25
C PHE A 215 2.66 -12.71 8.60
N ALA A 216 3.48 -11.87 7.96
CA ALA A 216 4.84 -12.24 7.54
C ALA A 216 5.66 -12.78 8.72
N THR A 217 5.48 -12.19 9.90
CA THR A 217 6.01 -12.62 11.19
C THR A 217 4.97 -12.26 12.29
N PRO A 218 4.64 -13.15 13.25
CA PRO A 218 3.58 -12.87 14.23
C PRO A 218 3.86 -11.65 15.12
N PRO A 219 2.91 -10.70 15.31
CA PRO A 219 3.08 -9.61 16.25
C PRO A 219 3.09 -10.12 17.70
N ILE A 220 3.64 -9.32 18.62
CA ILE A 220 3.63 -9.57 20.06
C ILE A 220 2.88 -8.41 20.73
N GLY A 221 1.69 -8.68 21.27
CA GLY A 221 0.95 -7.72 22.10
C GLY A 221 1.50 -7.74 23.53
N LEU A 222 2.46 -6.88 23.85
CA LEU A 222 3.02 -6.83 25.21
C LEU A 222 2.02 -6.13 26.14
N SER A 223 1.51 -6.86 27.14
CA SER A 223 0.35 -6.53 28.00
C SER A 223 -1.00 -6.30 27.28
N VAL A 224 -1.03 -6.09 25.96
CA VAL A 224 -2.24 -5.79 25.16
C VAL A 224 -2.70 -6.97 24.30
N LYS A 225 -3.98 -6.99 23.91
CA LYS A 225 -4.49 -7.95 22.92
C LYS A 225 -4.40 -7.35 21.52
N VAL A 226 -3.97 -8.14 20.54
CA VAL A 226 -4.14 -7.83 19.11
C VAL A 226 -5.47 -8.44 18.68
N ASN A 227 -6.37 -7.67 18.05
CA ASN A 227 -7.61 -8.24 17.52
C ASN A 227 -7.30 -9.05 16.25
N PRO A 228 -7.60 -10.36 16.21
CA PRO A 228 -7.37 -11.14 14.99
C PRO A 228 -8.22 -10.66 13.80
N ALA A 229 -9.44 -10.18 14.06
CA ALA A 229 -10.37 -9.81 13.00
C ALA A 229 -9.92 -8.59 12.16
N ASP A 230 -8.95 -7.82 12.63
CA ASP A 230 -8.41 -6.67 11.90
C ASP A 230 -7.47 -7.10 10.75
N PHE A 231 -6.97 -8.35 10.74
CA PHE A 231 -5.93 -8.82 9.81
C PHE A 231 -6.11 -10.24 9.25
N PHE A 232 -7.03 -11.05 9.78
CA PHE A 232 -7.30 -12.40 9.25
C PHE A 232 -8.34 -12.36 8.11
N LEU A 233 -8.03 -13.03 7.00
CA LEU A 233 -9.06 -13.40 6.02
C LEU A 233 -9.99 -14.48 6.60
N PRO A 234 -11.30 -14.44 6.32
CA PRO A 234 -12.23 -15.50 6.71
C PRO A 234 -11.75 -16.89 6.26
N LYS A 235 -12.03 -17.94 7.04
CA LYS A 235 -11.80 -19.32 6.57
C LYS A 235 -12.79 -19.61 5.43
N TYR A 236 -12.30 -20.02 4.27
CA TYR A 236 -13.14 -20.22 3.08
C TYR A 236 -13.35 -21.69 2.68
N TYR A 237 -14.41 -21.93 1.91
CA TYR A 237 -14.58 -23.14 1.10
C TYR A 237 -14.95 -22.79 -0.35
N TYR A 238 -14.49 -23.61 -1.29
CA TYR A 238 -14.94 -23.64 -2.68
C TYR A 238 -16.00 -24.74 -2.88
N GLY A 239 -16.85 -24.57 -3.89
CA GLY A 239 -17.89 -25.53 -4.22
C GLY A 239 -18.24 -25.56 -5.70
N GLU A 240 -18.55 -26.74 -6.21
CA GLU A 240 -18.85 -27.00 -7.63
C GLU A 240 -19.89 -28.12 -7.82
N ILE A 241 -20.58 -28.11 -8.96
CA ILE A 241 -21.40 -29.23 -9.43
C ILE A 241 -20.85 -29.73 -10.77
N THR A 242 -20.43 -30.99 -10.80
CA THR A 242 -19.74 -31.59 -11.96
C THR A 242 -20.42 -32.87 -12.46
N ASN A 243 -20.11 -33.27 -13.69
CA ASN A 243 -20.42 -34.60 -14.22
C ASN A 243 -19.43 -35.66 -13.69
N ARG A 244 -19.39 -36.86 -14.28
CA ARG A 244 -18.49 -37.94 -13.83
C ARG A 244 -17.05 -37.75 -14.31
N GLU A 245 -16.89 -36.93 -15.33
CA GLU A 245 -15.65 -36.56 -16.00
C GLU A 245 -14.94 -35.39 -15.30
N GLY A 246 -15.66 -34.66 -14.43
CA GLY A 246 -15.16 -33.52 -13.65
C GLY A 246 -15.48 -32.15 -14.25
N GLU A 247 -16.25 -32.10 -15.34
CA GLU A 247 -16.65 -30.85 -16.01
C GLU A 247 -17.83 -30.23 -15.25
N ILE A 248 -17.83 -28.91 -15.06
CA ILE A 248 -18.93 -28.17 -14.42
C ILE A 248 -20.19 -28.27 -15.30
N ILE A 249 -21.33 -28.59 -14.69
CA ILE A 249 -22.61 -28.73 -15.38
C ILE A 249 -23.72 -27.91 -14.72
N HIS A 250 -24.61 -27.36 -15.55
CA HIS A 250 -25.74 -26.54 -15.11
C HIS A 250 -27.12 -27.13 -15.45
N TYR A 251 -27.19 -28.32 -16.05
CA TYR A 251 -28.44 -29.00 -16.40
C TYR A 251 -28.35 -30.52 -16.19
N VAL A 252 -29.42 -31.13 -15.68
CA VAL A 252 -29.63 -32.59 -15.60
C VAL A 252 -31.09 -32.97 -15.85
N ASP A 253 -31.33 -34.14 -16.45
CA ASP A 253 -32.64 -34.79 -16.57
C ASP A 253 -32.73 -36.05 -15.66
N ASP A 254 -33.83 -36.78 -15.75
CA ASP A 254 -34.08 -38.03 -15.05
C ASP A 254 -32.93 -39.04 -15.25
N ASN A 255 -32.31 -39.45 -14.14
CA ASN A 255 -31.20 -40.41 -14.06
C ASN A 255 -29.81 -39.90 -14.50
N ASP A 256 -29.66 -38.62 -14.85
CA ASP A 256 -28.35 -38.03 -15.07
C ASP A 256 -27.60 -37.86 -13.74
N THR A 257 -26.34 -38.33 -13.71
CA THR A 257 -25.54 -38.32 -12.49
C THR A 257 -24.69 -37.06 -12.42
N PHE A 258 -24.97 -36.24 -11.40
CA PHE A 258 -24.15 -35.10 -11.01
C PHE A 258 -23.41 -35.39 -9.69
N ILE A 259 -22.37 -34.61 -9.43
CA ILE A 259 -21.56 -34.66 -8.22
C ILE A 259 -21.47 -33.23 -7.66
N VAL A 260 -22.05 -33.01 -6.49
CA VAL A 260 -21.81 -31.77 -5.72
C VAL A 260 -20.55 -31.98 -4.89
N ARG A 261 -19.59 -31.07 -4.96
CA ARG A 261 -18.29 -31.18 -4.28
C ARG A 261 -17.98 -29.88 -3.56
N LEU A 262 -17.49 -29.98 -2.32
CA LEU A 262 -16.87 -28.89 -1.58
C LEU A 262 -15.40 -29.20 -1.28
N LEU A 263 -14.59 -28.14 -1.19
CA LEU A 263 -13.16 -28.15 -0.91
C LEU A 263 -12.80 -27.02 0.07
N SER A 264 -12.00 -27.29 1.11
CA SER A 264 -11.49 -26.28 2.04
C SER A 264 -10.10 -26.63 2.56
N HIS A 265 -9.29 -25.63 2.90
CA HIS A 265 -7.98 -25.83 3.54
C HIS A 265 -8.12 -26.53 4.90
N TYR A 266 -9.28 -26.36 5.54
CA TYR A 266 -9.64 -26.95 6.82
C TYR A 266 -10.39 -28.26 6.62
N GLU A 267 -10.25 -29.19 7.56
CA GLU A 267 -11.06 -30.41 7.57
C GLU A 267 -12.51 -30.03 7.88
N PHE A 268 -13.46 -30.44 7.03
CA PHE A 268 -14.87 -30.22 7.28
C PHE A 268 -15.30 -30.96 8.56
N GLY A 269 -16.01 -30.26 9.43
CA GLY A 269 -16.64 -30.81 10.63
C GLY A 269 -18.08 -31.20 10.31
N ASP A 270 -19.02 -30.34 10.68
CA ASP A 270 -20.43 -30.48 10.35
C ASP A 270 -20.78 -29.60 9.13
N VAL A 271 -21.40 -30.20 8.12
CA VAL A 271 -21.87 -29.51 6.92
C VAL A 271 -23.30 -29.92 6.61
N MET A 272 -24.18 -28.94 6.44
CA MET A 272 -25.58 -29.12 6.09
C MET A 272 -26.00 -28.09 5.04
N ILE A 273 -26.23 -28.57 3.81
CA ILE A 273 -26.64 -27.73 2.68
C ILE A 273 -28.08 -28.10 2.28
N PRO A 274 -29.06 -27.18 2.39
CA PRO A 274 -30.41 -27.40 1.85
C PRO A 274 -30.35 -27.32 0.31
N PHE A 275 -30.42 -28.47 -0.37
CA PHE A 275 -30.08 -28.53 -1.79
C PHE A 275 -31.29 -28.57 -2.72
N ALA A 276 -32.37 -29.29 -2.42
CA ALA A 276 -33.53 -29.33 -3.32
C ALA A 276 -34.83 -29.68 -2.58
N TYR A 277 -35.95 -29.12 -3.02
CA TYR A 277 -37.27 -29.66 -2.67
C TYR A 277 -37.52 -30.96 -3.46
N LEU A 278 -38.18 -31.95 -2.87
CA LEU A 278 -38.34 -33.27 -3.49
C LEU A 278 -39.71 -33.48 -4.15
N ASP A 279 -40.77 -32.94 -3.54
CA ASP A 279 -42.16 -33.09 -3.98
C ASP A 279 -42.98 -31.90 -3.48
N LEU A 280 -43.76 -31.26 -4.36
CA LEU A 280 -44.70 -30.19 -3.99
C LEU A 280 -46.17 -30.65 -3.88
N ASN A 281 -46.41 -31.95 -3.90
CA ASN A 281 -47.70 -32.55 -3.59
C ASN A 281 -48.09 -32.30 -2.12
N SER A 282 -49.20 -31.59 -1.94
CA SER A 282 -49.73 -31.17 -0.63
C SER A 282 -50.05 -32.31 0.34
N SER A 283 -50.12 -33.57 -0.12
CA SER A 283 -50.23 -34.73 0.79
C SER A 283 -48.94 -35.07 1.55
N TYR A 284 -47.79 -34.52 1.13
CA TYR A 284 -46.51 -34.59 1.82
C TYR A 284 -46.14 -33.26 2.51
N PHE A 285 -47.03 -32.28 2.56
CA PHE A 285 -46.75 -31.04 3.30
C PHE A 285 -46.86 -31.27 4.80
N GLN A 286 -45.88 -30.78 5.54
CA GLN A 286 -45.92 -30.73 6.99
C GLN A 286 -46.14 -29.28 7.44
N GLU A 287 -47.17 -29.05 8.24
CA GLU A 287 -47.36 -27.76 8.92
C GLU A 287 -46.35 -27.66 10.07
N ILE A 288 -45.37 -26.76 9.93
CA ILE A 288 -44.45 -26.37 11.00
C ILE A 288 -44.96 -25.08 11.65
N ASN A 289 -44.81 -25.00 12.97
CA ASN A 289 -45.13 -23.80 13.73
C ASN A 289 -43.82 -23.26 14.31
N TYR A 290 -43.49 -22.01 14.01
CA TYR A 290 -42.29 -21.32 14.52
C TYR A 290 -42.65 -19.95 15.11
N THR A 291 -41.74 -19.38 15.90
CA THR A 291 -41.88 -18.02 16.44
C THR A 291 -40.92 -17.07 15.75
N GLN A 292 -41.42 -15.91 15.30
CA GLN A 292 -40.62 -14.84 14.69
C GLN A 292 -40.90 -13.48 15.34
N PRO A 293 -39.99 -12.50 15.22
CA PRO A 293 -40.28 -11.12 15.59
C PRO A 293 -41.47 -10.56 14.79
N VAL A 294 -42.42 -9.90 15.45
CA VAL A 294 -43.55 -9.24 14.79
C VAL A 294 -43.04 -8.20 13.79
N ASN A 295 -43.60 -8.21 12.58
CA ASN A 295 -43.15 -7.41 11.43
C ASN A 295 -41.70 -7.70 10.98
N TRP A 296 -41.16 -8.89 11.19
CA TRP A 296 -39.89 -9.28 10.54
C TRP A 296 -40.06 -9.24 9.00
N PRO A 297 -39.09 -8.72 8.22
CA PRO A 297 -37.73 -8.30 8.61
C PRO A 297 -37.58 -6.86 9.15
N ASP A 298 -38.61 -6.02 9.13
CA ASP A 298 -38.51 -4.61 9.56
C ASP A 298 -38.11 -4.45 11.05
N SER A 299 -38.38 -5.48 11.87
CA SER A 299 -38.01 -5.54 13.30
C SER A 299 -36.69 -6.25 13.60
N MET A 300 -35.91 -6.64 12.57
CA MET A 300 -34.69 -7.46 12.72
C MET A 300 -33.68 -6.89 13.73
N TYR A 301 -33.46 -5.57 13.78
CA TYR A 301 -32.51 -4.92 14.70
C TYR A 301 -33.11 -4.48 16.04
N ASN A 302 -34.31 -4.96 16.41
CA ASN A 302 -34.97 -4.60 17.67
C ASN A 302 -34.99 -5.79 18.65
N PRO A 303 -34.19 -5.78 19.74
CA PRO A 303 -34.16 -6.88 20.71
C PRO A 303 -35.49 -7.04 21.46
N ASP A 304 -36.24 -5.96 21.63
CA ASP A 304 -37.53 -5.93 22.33
C ASP A 304 -38.73 -6.21 21.41
N ALA A 305 -38.49 -6.67 20.17
CA ALA A 305 -39.56 -7.05 19.24
C ALA A 305 -40.40 -8.21 19.82
N PRO A 306 -41.73 -8.06 19.99
CA PRO A 306 -42.56 -9.14 20.49
C PRO A 306 -42.60 -10.29 19.47
N MET A 307 -42.62 -11.53 19.96
CA MET A 307 -42.71 -12.72 19.11
C MET A 307 -44.16 -13.04 18.72
N GLU A 308 -44.38 -13.43 17.47
CA GLU A 308 -45.62 -14.04 16.96
C GLU A 308 -45.40 -15.49 16.53
N ASN A 309 -46.46 -16.31 16.58
CA ASN A 309 -46.43 -17.68 16.07
C ASN A 309 -46.91 -17.69 14.62
N VAL A 310 -46.13 -18.29 13.74
CA VAL A 310 -46.45 -18.47 12.32
C VAL A 310 -46.54 -19.95 12.01
N ALA A 311 -47.60 -20.34 11.31
CA ALA A 311 -47.78 -21.68 10.75
C ALA A 311 -47.39 -21.64 9.26
N LEU A 312 -46.46 -22.49 8.86
CA LEU A 312 -45.97 -22.61 7.49
C LEU A 312 -46.08 -24.06 7.04
N ASN A 313 -46.63 -24.29 5.84
CA ASN A 313 -46.60 -25.61 5.22
C ASN A 313 -45.32 -25.74 4.42
N VAL A 314 -44.48 -26.70 4.79
CA VAL A 314 -43.20 -27.00 4.12
C VAL A 314 -43.26 -28.34 3.40
N SER A 315 -42.67 -28.39 2.21
CA SER A 315 -42.42 -29.60 1.44
C SER A 315 -41.22 -30.39 2.01
N PRO A 316 -41.10 -31.69 1.67
CA PRO A 316 -39.89 -32.44 1.96
C PRO A 316 -38.68 -31.85 1.20
N THR A 317 -37.62 -31.54 1.93
CA THR A 317 -36.36 -31.00 1.41
C THR A 317 -35.25 -32.04 1.53
N MET A 318 -34.40 -32.11 0.50
CA MET A 318 -33.17 -32.87 0.44
C MET A 318 -32.01 -32.04 0.96
N PHE A 319 -31.24 -32.62 1.87
CA PHE A 319 -30.06 -32.02 2.47
C PHE A 319 -28.82 -32.83 2.13
N LEU A 320 -27.76 -32.13 1.74
CA LEU A 320 -26.42 -32.71 1.66
C LEU A 320 -25.79 -32.58 3.04
N VAL A 321 -25.44 -33.71 3.64
CA VAL A 321 -24.97 -33.77 5.02
C VAL A 321 -23.58 -34.41 5.09
N HIS A 322 -22.68 -33.78 5.83
CA HIS A 322 -21.44 -34.39 6.31
C HIS A 322 -21.31 -34.10 7.80
N ASN A 323 -20.76 -35.06 8.53
CA ASN A 323 -20.33 -34.95 9.91
C ASN A 323 -19.22 -35.98 10.16
N SER A 324 -18.58 -35.89 11.33
CA SER A 324 -17.53 -36.81 11.82
C SER A 324 -17.83 -38.32 11.75
N THR A 325 -19.06 -38.75 11.43
CA THR A 325 -19.43 -40.17 11.30
C THR A 325 -19.89 -40.60 9.91
N HIS A 326 -20.31 -39.68 9.03
CA HIS A 326 -20.78 -40.03 7.68
C HIS A 326 -20.98 -38.82 6.74
N THR A 327 -20.74 -39.04 5.45
CA THR A 327 -21.21 -38.19 4.32
C THR A 327 -22.42 -38.87 3.68
N VAL A 328 -23.60 -38.23 3.69
CA VAL A 328 -24.86 -38.79 3.18
C VAL A 328 -25.75 -37.72 2.55
N VAL A 329 -26.76 -38.17 1.81
CA VAL A 329 -27.90 -37.32 1.40
C VAL A 329 -29.11 -37.75 2.22
N GLU A 330 -29.75 -36.80 2.89
CA GLU A 330 -30.92 -37.05 3.75
C GLU A 330 -32.15 -36.29 3.26
N ALA A 331 -33.33 -36.68 3.76
CA ALA A 331 -34.58 -35.97 3.54
C ALA A 331 -35.28 -35.67 4.87
N GLY A 332 -35.87 -34.49 4.95
CA GLY A 332 -36.61 -34.04 6.12
C GLY A 332 -37.44 -32.81 5.82
N TYR A 333 -37.83 -32.11 6.88
CA TYR A 333 -38.45 -30.80 6.80
C TYR A 333 -37.55 -29.80 7.55
N PRO A 334 -37.39 -28.57 7.05
CA PRO A 334 -36.70 -27.53 7.81
C PRO A 334 -37.49 -27.21 9.08
N SER A 335 -36.77 -27.05 10.20
CA SER A 335 -37.25 -26.47 11.44
C SER A 335 -36.59 -25.11 11.59
N ILE A 336 -37.41 -24.09 11.88
CA ILE A 336 -37.04 -22.68 11.82
C ILE A 336 -37.03 -22.12 13.24
N GLU A 337 -35.92 -21.53 13.67
CA GLU A 337 -35.77 -20.89 14.98
C GLU A 337 -35.14 -19.51 14.84
N PHE A 338 -35.73 -18.48 15.44
CA PHE A 338 -35.15 -17.14 15.52
C PHE A 338 -34.41 -16.94 16.83
N TYR A 339 -33.18 -16.43 16.76
CA TYR A 339 -32.36 -16.11 17.94
C TYR A 339 -31.76 -14.70 17.82
N TRP A 340 -31.54 -14.05 18.96
CA TRP A 340 -30.87 -12.75 18.99
C TRP A 340 -29.36 -12.96 19.06
N ALA A 341 -28.64 -12.35 18.13
CA ALA A 341 -27.17 -12.30 18.11
C ALA A 341 -26.70 -10.86 18.29
N GLU A 342 -25.78 -10.63 19.22
CA GLU A 342 -25.00 -9.38 19.27
C GLU A 342 -23.89 -9.48 18.22
N ILE A 343 -23.86 -8.53 17.29
CA ILE A 343 -22.92 -8.47 16.17
C ILE A 343 -21.69 -7.65 16.58
N THR A 344 -21.91 -6.54 17.29
CA THR A 344 -20.89 -5.69 17.93
C THR A 344 -21.42 -5.11 19.24
N GLU A 345 -20.58 -4.47 20.05
CA GLU A 345 -21.02 -3.82 21.29
C GLU A 345 -22.16 -2.81 21.04
N GLY A 346 -23.38 -3.18 21.45
CA GLY A 346 -24.58 -2.36 21.30
C GLY A 346 -25.37 -2.52 19.99
N ILE A 347 -24.92 -3.35 19.05
CA ILE A 347 -25.67 -3.67 17.82
C ILE A 347 -25.89 -5.17 17.73
N GLY A 348 -27.15 -5.59 17.68
CA GLY A 348 -27.52 -6.98 17.44
C GLY A 348 -28.67 -7.11 16.44
N ALA A 349 -28.95 -8.34 16.04
CA ALA A 349 -30.03 -8.69 15.12
C ALA A 349 -30.69 -10.02 15.49
N TRP A 350 -31.97 -10.15 15.16
CA TRP A 350 -32.66 -11.43 15.10
C TRP A 350 -32.20 -12.21 13.86
N LEU A 351 -31.39 -13.22 14.08
CA LEU A 351 -30.90 -14.15 13.07
C LEU A 351 -31.79 -15.40 13.00
N LEU A 352 -31.71 -16.09 11.86
CA LEU A 352 -32.50 -17.26 11.55
C LEU A 352 -31.63 -18.52 11.55
N ASN A 353 -31.98 -19.49 12.38
CA ASN A 353 -31.34 -20.80 12.44
C ASN A 353 -32.22 -21.85 11.78
N TYR A 354 -31.60 -22.77 11.04
CA TYR A 354 -32.26 -23.90 10.38
C TYR A 354 -31.73 -25.21 10.95
N THR A 355 -32.65 -26.09 11.36
CA THR A 355 -32.30 -27.47 11.74
C THR A 355 -33.13 -28.46 10.92
N MET A 356 -32.52 -29.53 10.41
CA MET A 356 -33.26 -30.56 9.69
C MET A 356 -34.01 -31.47 10.67
N THR A 357 -35.35 -31.45 10.62
CA THR A 357 -36.14 -32.54 11.22
C THR A 357 -36.21 -33.69 10.24
N ARG A 358 -35.29 -34.66 10.38
CA ARG A 358 -35.29 -35.89 9.57
C ARG A 358 -36.63 -36.61 9.72
N ASN A 359 -37.28 -36.92 8.60
CA ASN A 359 -38.52 -37.68 8.62
C ASN A 359 -38.36 -39.01 7.88
N SER A 360 -38.28 -40.10 8.63
CA SER A 360 -38.10 -41.47 8.11
C SER A 360 -39.31 -42.02 7.33
N THR A 361 -40.41 -41.27 7.22
CA THR A 361 -41.51 -41.62 6.29
C THR A 361 -41.26 -41.11 4.87
N ILE A 362 -40.28 -40.24 4.65
CA ILE A 362 -39.87 -39.82 3.29
C ILE A 362 -38.94 -40.90 2.73
N ASP A 363 -39.42 -41.65 1.74
CA ASP A 363 -38.58 -42.55 0.94
C ASP A 363 -37.78 -41.73 -0.08
N LEU A 364 -36.59 -41.26 0.31
CA LEU A 364 -35.70 -40.49 -0.57
C LEU A 364 -35.41 -41.24 -1.87
N SER A 365 -35.33 -42.57 -1.86
CA SER A 365 -35.01 -43.37 -3.07
C SER A 365 -36.06 -43.26 -4.17
N ARG A 366 -37.27 -42.81 -3.82
CA ARG A 366 -38.32 -42.47 -4.79
C ARG A 366 -37.98 -41.23 -5.61
N TYR A 367 -37.17 -40.31 -5.09
CA TYR A 367 -36.94 -38.98 -5.65
C TYR A 367 -35.46 -38.77 -6.05
N TYR A 368 -34.52 -39.23 -5.23
CA TYR A 368 -33.08 -39.12 -5.49
C TYR A 368 -32.37 -40.43 -5.14
N VAL A 369 -31.50 -40.89 -6.04
CA VAL A 369 -30.69 -42.10 -5.83
C VAL A 369 -29.23 -41.69 -5.64
N ALA A 370 -28.79 -41.70 -4.38
CA ALA A 370 -27.40 -41.46 -4.02
C ALA A 370 -26.48 -42.57 -4.54
N ASN A 371 -25.36 -42.19 -5.15
CA ASN A 371 -24.32 -43.08 -5.63
C ASN A 371 -23.16 -43.10 -4.63
N SER A 372 -23.07 -44.16 -3.83
CA SER A 372 -22.03 -44.35 -2.81
C SER A 372 -20.57 -44.34 -3.32
N THR A 373 -20.34 -44.37 -4.63
CA THR A 373 -19.00 -44.19 -5.23
C THR A 373 -18.54 -42.72 -5.18
N TYR A 374 -19.50 -41.79 -5.22
CA TYR A 374 -19.30 -40.34 -5.31
C TYR A 374 -19.89 -39.59 -4.10
N THR A 375 -20.40 -40.31 -3.10
CA THR A 375 -20.87 -39.74 -1.82
C THR A 375 -19.92 -40.17 -0.71
N ASN A 376 -18.86 -39.37 -0.51
CA ASN A 376 -17.78 -39.67 0.43
C ASN A 376 -16.95 -38.41 0.75
N GLU A 377 -16.23 -38.48 1.86
CA GLU A 377 -15.08 -37.64 2.18
C GLU A 377 -13.83 -38.10 1.41
N PHE A 378 -12.95 -37.17 1.04
CA PHE A 378 -11.66 -37.38 0.40
C PHE A 378 -10.68 -36.28 0.86
N ASN A 379 -9.40 -36.38 0.47
CA ASN A 379 -8.35 -35.42 0.86
C ASN A 379 -8.18 -35.18 2.38
N GLN A 380 -8.46 -36.20 3.23
CA GLN A 380 -8.33 -36.13 4.70
C GLN A 380 -9.23 -35.03 5.28
N GLY A 381 -10.56 -35.22 5.26
CA GLY A 381 -11.54 -34.24 5.74
C GLY A 381 -11.71 -32.97 4.90
N ARG A 382 -10.68 -32.55 4.14
CA ARG A 382 -10.64 -31.28 3.37
C ARG A 382 -11.48 -31.27 2.09
N GLY A 383 -11.98 -32.43 1.68
CA GLY A 383 -12.84 -32.57 0.51
C GLY A 383 -14.05 -33.44 0.80
N ILE A 384 -15.25 -32.96 0.48
CA ILE A 384 -16.49 -33.73 0.63
C ILE A 384 -17.28 -33.66 -0.67
N ARG A 385 -17.95 -34.76 -1.01
CA ARG A 385 -18.80 -34.81 -2.20
C ARG A 385 -20.04 -35.68 -1.99
N TRP A 386 -21.09 -35.36 -2.72
CA TRP A 386 -22.33 -36.10 -2.81
C TRP A 386 -22.70 -36.26 -4.29
N GLY A 387 -22.74 -37.50 -4.76
CA GLY A 387 -23.10 -37.79 -6.15
C GLY A 387 -24.30 -38.70 -6.25
N GLY A 388 -25.08 -38.56 -7.32
CA GLY A 388 -26.33 -39.29 -7.51
C GLY A 388 -27.17 -38.66 -8.61
N TYR A 389 -28.45 -39.03 -8.68
CA TYR A 389 -29.36 -38.57 -9.73
C TYR A 389 -30.79 -38.40 -9.22
N PHE A 390 -31.53 -37.47 -9.83
CA PHE A 390 -32.98 -37.34 -9.62
C PHE A 390 -33.73 -38.40 -10.45
N THR A 391 -34.87 -38.87 -9.94
CA THR A 391 -35.75 -39.80 -10.65
C THR A 391 -36.96 -39.09 -11.24
N ASN A 392 -37.65 -39.78 -12.14
CA ASN A 392 -38.91 -39.37 -12.75
C ASN A 392 -40.11 -39.15 -11.80
N ASN A 393 -39.99 -39.37 -10.48
CA ASN A 393 -41.01 -38.98 -9.50
C ASN A 393 -40.72 -37.63 -8.82
N THR A 394 -39.57 -37.01 -9.08
CA THR A 394 -39.18 -35.74 -8.46
C THR A 394 -39.87 -34.60 -9.15
N ASP A 395 -40.65 -33.86 -8.37
CA ASP A 395 -41.34 -32.65 -8.81
C ASP A 395 -41.06 -31.50 -7.84
N MET A 396 -40.18 -30.61 -8.29
CA MET A 396 -39.77 -29.43 -7.57
C MET A 396 -40.60 -28.18 -7.93
N HIS A 397 -41.62 -28.32 -8.81
CA HIS A 397 -42.37 -27.18 -9.31
C HIS A 397 -43.72 -26.99 -8.58
N TRP A 398 -44.01 -25.77 -8.11
CA TRP A 398 -45.22 -25.46 -7.32
C TRP A 398 -46.52 -25.48 -8.15
N HIS A 399 -46.40 -25.37 -9.47
CA HIS A 399 -47.51 -25.36 -10.42
C HIS A 399 -47.75 -26.76 -11.01
N PRO A 400 -48.97 -27.33 -10.95
CA PRO A 400 -49.26 -28.75 -11.25
C PRO A 400 -49.18 -29.15 -12.74
N PHE A 401 -48.65 -28.29 -13.61
CA PHE A 401 -48.49 -28.50 -15.05
C PHE A 401 -47.06 -28.26 -15.53
N LYS A 402 -46.12 -28.20 -14.60
CA LYS A 402 -44.68 -28.06 -14.83
C LYS A 402 -43.97 -29.04 -13.89
N THR A 403 -42.73 -29.38 -14.21
CA THR A 403 -41.91 -30.30 -13.41
C THR A 403 -40.50 -29.77 -13.34
N GLY A 404 -39.88 -29.84 -12.16
CA GLY A 404 -38.49 -29.43 -11.97
C GLY A 404 -38.31 -28.07 -11.33
N ALA A 405 -37.05 -27.66 -11.17
CA ALA A 405 -36.67 -26.35 -10.61
C ALA A 405 -35.23 -26.00 -11.01
N ILE A 406 -34.87 -24.75 -10.75
CA ILE A 406 -33.48 -24.30 -10.74
C ILE A 406 -33.04 -24.21 -9.28
N ILE A 407 -31.86 -24.74 -9.02
CA ILE A 407 -31.17 -24.67 -7.75
C ILE A 407 -30.10 -23.59 -7.90
N ASP A 408 -30.27 -22.45 -7.21
CA ASP A 408 -29.39 -21.29 -7.34
C ASP A 408 -28.46 -21.16 -6.11
N PRO A 409 -27.13 -21.05 -6.29
CA PRO A 409 -26.20 -20.97 -5.16
C PRO A 409 -26.43 -19.76 -4.27
N SER A 410 -26.94 -18.65 -4.79
CA SER A 410 -27.24 -17.48 -3.96
C SER A 410 -28.38 -17.72 -2.95
N GLU A 411 -29.31 -18.62 -3.27
CA GLU A 411 -30.38 -19.05 -2.37
C GLU A 411 -29.92 -20.19 -1.45
N ILE A 412 -29.18 -21.17 -1.97
CA ILE A 412 -28.67 -22.31 -1.18
C ILE A 412 -27.70 -21.85 -0.08
N LEU A 413 -26.69 -21.06 -0.45
CA LEU A 413 -25.54 -20.78 0.41
C LEU A 413 -25.88 -19.82 1.55
N TYR A 414 -26.92 -18.99 1.38
CA TYR A 414 -27.45 -18.14 2.44
C TYR A 414 -28.02 -18.97 3.62
N PHE A 415 -28.38 -20.23 3.39
CA PHE A 415 -28.91 -21.16 4.39
C PHE A 415 -28.00 -22.38 4.64
N ALA A 416 -26.76 -22.37 4.15
CA ALA A 416 -25.82 -23.48 4.32
C ALA A 416 -25.00 -23.33 5.62
N GLN A 417 -25.04 -24.35 6.48
CA GLN A 417 -24.12 -24.48 7.60
C GLN A 417 -22.90 -25.26 7.10
N VAL A 418 -21.70 -24.69 7.24
CA VAL A 418 -20.46 -25.30 6.77
C VAL A 418 -19.38 -24.97 7.80
N GLU A 419 -19.03 -25.92 8.65
CA GLU A 419 -18.08 -25.72 9.75
C GLU A 419 -16.82 -26.58 9.55
N ASP A 420 -15.71 -26.15 10.15
CA ASP A 420 -14.53 -26.98 10.31
C ASP A 420 -14.68 -27.97 11.49
N ILE A 421 -13.71 -28.87 11.66
CA ILE A 421 -13.70 -29.89 12.73
C ILE A 421 -13.75 -29.32 14.16
N ASN A 422 -13.52 -28.01 14.35
CA ASN A 422 -13.60 -27.33 15.65
C ASN A 422 -14.97 -26.65 15.87
N GLY A 423 -15.86 -26.65 14.87
CA GLY A 423 -17.14 -25.93 14.88
C GLY A 423 -17.01 -24.46 14.47
N GLU A 424 -15.93 -24.07 13.78
CA GLU A 424 -15.79 -22.71 13.25
C GLU A 424 -16.36 -22.61 11.83
N GLN A 425 -17.17 -21.57 11.59
CA GLN A 425 -17.83 -21.36 10.30
C GLN A 425 -16.82 -21.10 9.17
N LEU A 426 -17.00 -21.85 8.07
CA LEU A 426 -16.35 -21.62 6.79
C LEU A 426 -17.28 -20.80 5.89
N TYR A 427 -16.73 -19.83 5.18
CA TYR A 427 -17.46 -18.90 4.30
C TYR A 427 -17.37 -19.34 2.83
N PRO A 428 -18.45 -19.19 2.04
CA PRO A 428 -18.40 -19.52 0.62
C PRO A 428 -17.48 -18.55 -0.13
N ARG A 429 -16.64 -19.10 -1.00
CA ARG A 429 -15.83 -18.31 -1.94
C ARG A 429 -16.69 -17.49 -2.91
N PRO A 430 -16.35 -16.21 -3.20
CA PRO A 430 -17.13 -15.36 -4.12
C PRO A 430 -17.32 -15.96 -5.53
N GLU A 431 -16.40 -16.81 -5.98
CA GLU A 431 -16.46 -17.51 -7.25
C GLU A 431 -17.68 -18.42 -7.37
N ILE A 432 -18.19 -18.98 -6.26
CA ILE A 432 -19.36 -19.87 -6.30
C ILE A 432 -20.61 -19.12 -6.78
N THR A 433 -20.78 -17.87 -6.35
CA THR A 433 -21.89 -17.00 -6.77
C THR A 433 -21.58 -16.25 -8.07
N GLY A 434 -20.34 -15.75 -8.25
CA GLY A 434 -19.93 -14.99 -9.43
C GLY A 434 -19.84 -15.83 -10.71
N LYS A 435 -19.24 -17.03 -10.63
CA LYS A 435 -19.13 -18.00 -11.74
C LYS A 435 -20.28 -19.01 -11.76
N GLN A 436 -21.22 -18.94 -10.81
CA GLN A 436 -22.39 -19.82 -10.67
C GLN A 436 -22.07 -21.33 -10.64
N THR A 437 -20.91 -21.72 -10.10
CA THR A 437 -20.36 -23.11 -10.16
C THR A 437 -21.23 -24.16 -9.46
N MET A 438 -22.13 -23.74 -8.57
CA MET A 438 -23.11 -24.59 -7.88
C MET A 438 -24.56 -24.36 -8.35
N LYS A 439 -24.76 -23.73 -9.52
CA LYS A 439 -26.09 -23.57 -10.13
C LYS A 439 -26.44 -24.79 -10.97
N LEU A 440 -27.63 -25.36 -10.75
CA LEU A 440 -28.11 -26.54 -11.46
C LEU A 440 -29.60 -26.42 -11.79
N SER A 441 -29.98 -26.63 -13.05
CA SER A 441 -31.37 -26.85 -13.46
C SER A 441 -31.68 -28.33 -13.53
N TYR A 442 -32.81 -28.74 -12.96
CA TYR A 442 -33.39 -30.07 -13.14
C TYR A 442 -34.76 -29.90 -13.78
N LYS A 443 -34.90 -30.31 -15.04
CA LYS A 443 -36.13 -30.32 -15.89
C LYS A 443 -36.88 -28.99 -16.07
N GLU A 444 -36.52 -27.92 -15.37
CA GLU A 444 -36.95 -26.57 -15.69
C GLU A 444 -36.16 -26.04 -16.90
N SER A 445 -36.76 -25.12 -17.65
CA SER A 445 -36.11 -24.51 -18.82
C SER A 445 -34.81 -23.83 -18.42
N PHE A 446 -33.76 -24.01 -19.22
CA PHE A 446 -32.45 -23.46 -18.95
C PHE A 446 -31.83 -22.87 -20.23
N ILE A 447 -31.08 -21.78 -20.10
CA ILE A 447 -30.45 -21.08 -21.22
C ILE A 447 -28.97 -20.87 -20.91
N GLU A 448 -28.10 -21.30 -21.82
CA GLU A 448 -26.67 -21.00 -21.78
C GLU A 448 -26.38 -19.91 -22.79
N ALA A 449 -26.01 -18.73 -22.32
CA ALA A 449 -25.77 -17.56 -23.15
C ALA A 449 -24.28 -17.28 -23.24
N PHE A 450 -23.69 -17.54 -24.42
CA PHE A 450 -22.28 -17.34 -24.71
C PHE A 450 -22.09 -16.16 -25.68
N LEU A 451 -21.13 -15.29 -25.36
CA LEU A 451 -20.68 -14.23 -26.24
C LEU A 451 -19.41 -14.67 -26.97
N PHE A 452 -19.41 -14.58 -28.29
CA PHE A 452 -18.26 -14.94 -29.12
C PHE A 452 -17.72 -13.71 -29.88
N ASP A 453 -16.42 -13.70 -30.13
CA ASP A 453 -15.76 -12.74 -31.01
C ASP A 453 -15.98 -13.09 -32.51
N ASN A 454 -15.30 -12.37 -33.41
CA ASN A 454 -15.34 -12.63 -34.85
C ASN A 454 -14.62 -13.92 -35.29
N GLU A 455 -13.76 -14.48 -34.45
CA GLU A 455 -12.95 -15.66 -34.73
C GLU A 455 -13.64 -16.95 -34.22
N GLY A 456 -14.62 -16.80 -33.32
CA GLY A 456 -15.41 -17.86 -32.70
C GLY A 456 -14.94 -18.24 -31.29
N ASN A 457 -14.04 -17.46 -30.67
CA ASN A 457 -13.61 -17.66 -29.29
C ASN A 457 -14.59 -17.00 -28.32
N LEU A 458 -14.61 -17.47 -27.06
CA LEU A 458 -15.45 -16.86 -26.01
C LEU A 458 -14.92 -15.45 -25.68
N ALA A 459 -15.73 -14.43 -25.93
CA ALA A 459 -15.35 -13.04 -25.76
C ALA A 459 -15.56 -12.58 -24.30
N ASN A 460 -14.45 -12.37 -23.58
CA ASN A 460 -14.43 -11.79 -22.23
C ASN A 460 -14.11 -10.28 -22.26
N LYS A 461 -13.50 -9.78 -23.34
CA LYS A 461 -13.31 -8.36 -23.66
C LYS A 461 -13.65 -8.12 -25.13
N GLY A 462 -14.12 -6.92 -25.48
CA GLY A 462 -14.16 -6.42 -26.85
C GLY A 462 -14.15 -4.89 -26.90
N GLU A 463 -13.78 -4.33 -28.05
CA GLU A 463 -13.66 -2.88 -28.26
C GLU A 463 -14.92 -2.29 -28.92
N GLN A 464 -15.14 -0.97 -28.77
CA GLN A 464 -16.27 -0.32 -29.43
C GLN A 464 -16.15 -0.41 -30.96
N GLY A 465 -17.24 -0.82 -31.61
CA GLY A 465 -17.30 -1.08 -33.06
C GLY A 465 -16.99 -2.53 -33.43
N GLU A 466 -16.51 -3.35 -32.51
CA GLU A 466 -16.31 -4.78 -32.72
C GLU A 466 -17.64 -5.54 -32.89
N TYR A 467 -17.64 -6.54 -33.76
CA TYR A 467 -18.77 -7.45 -33.96
C TYR A 467 -18.65 -8.61 -32.97
N LEU A 468 -19.73 -8.82 -32.22
CA LEU A 468 -19.86 -9.86 -31.20
C LEU A 468 -21.11 -10.70 -31.50
N ASN A 469 -21.00 -12.01 -31.35
CA ASN A 469 -22.10 -12.95 -31.55
C ASN A 469 -22.55 -13.51 -30.20
N LEU A 470 -23.71 -13.05 -29.72
CA LEU A 470 -24.38 -13.68 -28.59
C LEU A 470 -25.17 -14.89 -29.10
N THR A 471 -24.72 -16.09 -28.76
CA THR A 471 -25.42 -17.35 -29.02
C THR A 471 -26.02 -17.87 -27.71
N MET A 472 -27.33 -18.06 -27.69
CA MET A 472 -28.05 -18.68 -26.57
C MET A 472 -28.52 -20.08 -26.95
N PHE A 473 -28.09 -21.09 -26.20
CA PHE A 473 -28.61 -22.46 -26.26
C PHE A 473 -29.77 -22.58 -25.28
N ILE A 474 -30.97 -22.88 -25.77
CA ILE A 474 -32.21 -22.93 -25.03
C ILE A 474 -32.61 -24.39 -24.86
N HIS A 475 -32.36 -24.94 -23.67
CA HIS A 475 -32.70 -26.29 -23.25
C HIS A 475 -34.16 -26.32 -22.80
N ARG A 476 -35.07 -26.49 -23.76
CA ARG A 476 -36.52 -26.57 -23.54
C ARG A 476 -37.18 -27.25 -24.75
N PRO A 477 -38.08 -28.22 -24.54
CA PRO A 477 -38.80 -28.89 -25.62
C PRO A 477 -39.52 -27.93 -26.56
N LEU A 478 -39.48 -28.22 -27.86
CA LEU A 478 -40.10 -27.40 -28.91
C LEU A 478 -41.58 -27.05 -28.62
N GLU A 479 -42.34 -28.02 -28.11
CA GLU A 479 -43.77 -27.90 -27.79
C GLU A 479 -44.10 -26.85 -26.72
N LEU A 480 -43.08 -26.39 -25.97
CA LEU A 480 -43.14 -25.38 -24.91
C LEU A 480 -42.43 -24.07 -25.30
N ILE A 481 -41.75 -24.00 -26.46
CA ILE A 481 -41.18 -22.73 -26.98
C ILE A 481 -42.15 -22.12 -27.99
N ASN A 482 -42.56 -22.93 -28.97
CA ASN A 482 -43.39 -22.52 -30.10
C ASN A 482 -44.15 -23.74 -30.64
N GLY A 483 -45.28 -24.08 -30.01
CA GLY A 483 -45.96 -25.34 -30.22
C GLY A 483 -47.26 -25.49 -29.44
N SER A 484 -47.68 -26.73 -29.19
CA SER A 484 -48.90 -27.00 -28.44
C SER A 484 -48.77 -28.19 -27.51
N SER A 485 -48.96 -27.92 -26.22
CA SER A 485 -48.91 -28.89 -25.14
C SER A 485 -50.32 -29.30 -24.69
N ILE A 486 -50.48 -30.58 -24.35
CA ILE A 486 -51.75 -31.16 -23.87
C ILE A 486 -51.61 -31.56 -22.41
N TYR A 487 -52.53 -31.09 -21.57
CA TYR A 487 -52.53 -31.30 -20.12
C TYR A 487 -53.80 -32.02 -19.68
N GLU A 488 -53.72 -32.97 -18.74
CA GLU A 488 -54.89 -33.61 -18.14
C GLU A 488 -55.07 -33.21 -16.67
N TRP A 489 -56.23 -32.66 -16.32
CA TRP A 489 -56.53 -32.21 -14.96
C TRP A 489 -57.98 -32.54 -14.58
N GLN A 490 -58.16 -33.33 -13.51
CA GLN A 490 -59.48 -33.67 -12.94
C GLN A 490 -60.51 -34.08 -14.02
N ASP A 491 -60.19 -35.14 -14.77
CA ASP A 491 -60.98 -35.71 -15.87
C ASP A 491 -61.21 -34.78 -17.08
N ASN A 492 -60.56 -33.61 -17.15
CA ASN A 492 -60.60 -32.69 -18.30
C ASN A 492 -59.23 -32.60 -18.98
N THR A 493 -59.21 -32.76 -20.30
CA THR A 493 -58.00 -32.56 -21.13
C THR A 493 -58.00 -31.14 -21.71
N TRP A 494 -56.93 -30.39 -21.45
CA TRP A 494 -56.69 -29.03 -21.94
C TRP A 494 -55.61 -29.05 -23.02
N GLN A 495 -55.67 -28.10 -23.95
CA GLN A 495 -54.62 -27.83 -24.92
C GLN A 495 -54.21 -26.36 -24.76
N VAL A 496 -52.95 -26.12 -24.45
CA VAL A 496 -52.33 -24.80 -24.58
C VAL A 496 -51.60 -24.77 -25.92
N THR A 497 -51.73 -23.69 -26.67
CA THR A 497 -50.85 -23.36 -27.79
C THR A 497 -50.04 -22.15 -27.39
N GLU A 498 -48.73 -22.22 -27.47
CA GLU A 498 -47.79 -21.15 -27.11
C GLU A 498 -47.02 -20.73 -28.37
N GLU A 499 -47.12 -19.46 -28.76
CA GLU A 499 -46.40 -18.90 -29.90
C GLU A 499 -45.44 -17.80 -29.44
N LEU A 500 -44.15 -17.91 -29.78
CA LEU A 500 -43.13 -16.93 -29.39
C LEU A 500 -43.18 -15.70 -30.31
N VAL A 501 -43.58 -14.55 -29.74
CA VAL A 501 -43.77 -13.29 -30.49
C VAL A 501 -42.54 -12.40 -30.43
N ASN A 502 -41.95 -12.22 -29.25
CA ASN A 502 -40.74 -11.41 -29.08
C ASN A 502 -39.88 -11.84 -27.90
N GLY A 503 -38.64 -11.38 -27.85
CA GLY A 503 -37.75 -11.50 -26.70
C GLY A 503 -37.04 -10.18 -26.44
N SER A 504 -37.07 -9.68 -25.22
CA SER A 504 -36.27 -8.52 -24.79
C SER A 504 -35.10 -8.99 -23.92
N ILE A 505 -33.88 -8.71 -24.39
CA ILE A 505 -32.64 -8.94 -23.66
C ILE A 505 -32.16 -7.58 -23.14
N GLN A 506 -31.97 -7.46 -21.84
CA GLN A 506 -31.39 -6.28 -21.21
C GLN A 506 -30.03 -6.64 -20.61
N PHE A 507 -29.00 -5.95 -21.07
CA PHE A 507 -27.70 -5.90 -20.42
C PHE A 507 -27.61 -4.65 -19.56
N SER A 508 -26.94 -4.74 -18.43
CA SER A 508 -26.55 -3.56 -17.65
C SER A 508 -25.19 -3.75 -17.01
N GLY A 509 -24.45 -2.67 -16.97
CA GLY A 509 -23.11 -2.63 -16.43
C GLY A 509 -22.82 -1.31 -15.75
N SER A 510 -21.68 -1.26 -15.08
CA SER A 510 -21.15 -0.02 -14.52
C SER A 510 -19.71 0.23 -14.98
N GLY A 511 -19.29 1.47 -14.78
CA GLY A 511 -17.94 1.92 -15.02
C GLY A 511 -17.62 3.14 -14.17
N TYR A 512 -16.34 3.44 -14.10
CA TYR A 512 -15.79 4.59 -13.41
C TYR A 512 -15.09 5.50 -14.44
N GLY A 513 -15.05 6.78 -14.16
CA GLY A 513 -14.23 7.74 -14.87
C GLY A 513 -13.91 8.91 -13.97
N GLU A 514 -12.81 9.59 -14.23
CA GLU A 514 -12.34 10.68 -13.40
C GLU A 514 -11.65 11.79 -14.20
N ASN A 515 -11.45 12.91 -13.52
CA ASN A 515 -10.57 14.00 -13.92
C ASN A 515 -9.99 14.65 -12.64
N GLU A 516 -9.16 15.68 -12.83
CA GLU A 516 -8.46 16.44 -11.80
C GLU A 516 -9.32 16.86 -10.58
N THR A 517 -10.60 17.15 -10.79
CA THR A 517 -11.48 17.74 -9.76
C THR A 517 -12.59 16.79 -9.31
N HIS A 518 -12.95 15.81 -10.13
CA HIS A 518 -14.10 14.96 -9.92
C HIS A 518 -13.85 13.53 -10.35
N TYR A 519 -14.40 12.60 -9.58
CA TYR A 519 -14.67 11.24 -10.06
C TYR A 519 -16.16 11.06 -10.33
N TRP A 520 -16.52 10.08 -11.14
CA TRP A 520 -17.91 9.71 -11.37
C TRP A 520 -18.05 8.21 -11.57
N ASN A 521 -19.07 7.64 -10.93
CA ASN A 521 -19.57 6.34 -11.32
C ASN A 521 -20.70 6.51 -12.34
N TYR A 522 -20.79 5.56 -13.26
CA TYR A 522 -21.90 5.49 -14.19
C TYR A 522 -22.42 4.07 -14.32
N ALA A 523 -23.71 3.96 -14.55
CA ALA A 523 -24.35 2.73 -14.99
C ALA A 523 -24.90 2.96 -16.40
N ALA A 524 -24.82 1.94 -17.25
CA ALA A 524 -25.55 1.94 -18.50
C ALA A 524 -26.38 0.65 -18.66
N TRP A 525 -27.50 0.78 -19.36
CA TRP A 525 -28.42 -0.29 -19.69
C TRP A 525 -28.60 -0.32 -21.19
N TYR A 526 -28.47 -1.49 -21.79
CA TYR A 526 -28.71 -1.73 -23.20
C TYR A 526 -29.85 -2.73 -23.29
N ASN A 527 -30.87 -2.45 -24.10
CA ASN A 527 -32.03 -3.31 -24.23
C ASN A 527 -32.29 -3.58 -25.71
N VAL A 528 -32.33 -4.86 -26.07
CA VAL A 528 -32.61 -5.37 -27.40
C VAL A 528 -33.92 -6.14 -27.35
N THR A 529 -34.96 -5.63 -28.01
CA THR A 529 -36.20 -6.38 -28.24
C THR A 529 -36.20 -6.95 -29.65
N LEU A 530 -36.10 -8.26 -29.75
CA LEU A 530 -36.19 -9.06 -30.96
C LEU A 530 -37.66 -9.38 -31.24
N ASP A 531 -38.17 -8.98 -32.39
CA ASP A 531 -39.56 -9.16 -32.81
C ASP A 531 -39.60 -10.30 -33.85
N PHE A 532 -40.02 -11.50 -33.45
CA PHE A 532 -39.92 -12.71 -34.28
C PHE A 532 -40.97 -12.74 -35.39
N GLU A 533 -42.11 -12.04 -35.23
CA GLU A 533 -43.13 -11.89 -36.27
C GLU A 533 -42.63 -11.01 -37.44
N THR A 534 -41.95 -9.91 -37.12
CA THR A 534 -41.49 -8.92 -38.13
C THR A 534 -40.02 -9.06 -38.53
N GLY A 535 -39.27 -9.95 -37.86
CA GLY A 535 -37.83 -10.12 -38.09
C GLY A 535 -37.01 -8.85 -37.82
N SER A 536 -37.48 -7.98 -36.91
CA SER A 536 -36.92 -6.63 -36.72
C SER A 536 -36.50 -6.36 -35.27
N PRO A 537 -35.22 -6.01 -35.01
CA PRO A 537 -34.79 -5.65 -33.67
C PRO A 537 -35.18 -4.20 -33.33
N LYS A 538 -35.45 -3.94 -32.05
CA LYS A 538 -35.60 -2.59 -31.47
C LYS A 538 -34.58 -2.45 -30.35
N VAL A 539 -33.70 -1.45 -30.44
CA VAL A 539 -32.62 -1.24 -29.46
C VAL A 539 -32.76 0.12 -28.79
N TRP A 540 -32.49 0.19 -27.49
CA TRP A 540 -32.22 1.44 -26.79
C TRP A 540 -31.09 1.28 -25.77
N SER A 541 -30.39 2.38 -25.51
CA SER A 541 -29.36 2.49 -24.48
C SER A 541 -29.68 3.65 -23.55
N LEU A 542 -29.48 3.45 -22.24
CA LEU A 542 -29.63 4.44 -21.19
C LEU A 542 -28.31 4.53 -20.44
N TYR A 543 -27.92 5.74 -20.06
CA TYR A 543 -26.74 6.05 -19.26
C TYR A 543 -27.16 6.90 -18.08
N ALA A 544 -26.65 6.59 -16.90
CA ALA A 544 -26.81 7.40 -15.70
C ALA A 544 -25.43 7.62 -15.05
N LYS A 545 -24.93 8.85 -15.08
CA LYS A 545 -23.67 9.27 -14.45
C LYS A 545 -23.96 10.04 -13.16
N LYS A 546 -23.22 9.74 -12.09
CA LYS A 546 -23.22 10.52 -10.85
C LYS A 546 -21.78 10.92 -10.52
N THR A 547 -21.59 12.22 -10.39
CA THR A 547 -20.28 12.86 -10.20
C THR A 547 -20.07 13.23 -8.74
N TYR A 548 -18.82 13.22 -8.28
CA TYR A 548 -18.37 13.49 -6.92
C TYR A 548 -17.10 14.33 -6.95
N LEU A 549 -16.85 15.15 -5.93
CA LEU A 549 -15.57 15.84 -5.76
C LEU A 549 -14.49 14.86 -5.25
N ARG A 550 -13.29 14.93 -5.83
CA ARG A 550 -12.09 14.32 -5.21
C ARG A 550 -11.83 15.02 -3.87
N GLY A 551 -11.30 14.28 -2.89
CA GLY A 551 -11.02 14.77 -1.53
C GLY A 551 -12.20 14.79 -0.56
N THR A 552 -13.42 15.14 -0.99
CA THR A 552 -14.58 15.21 -0.07
C THR A 552 -15.58 14.06 -0.21
N GLY A 553 -15.61 13.39 -1.36
CA GLY A 553 -16.64 12.39 -1.68
C GLY A 553 -18.07 12.96 -1.81
N GLU A 554 -18.24 14.29 -1.76
CA GLU A 554 -19.56 14.91 -1.91
C GLU A 554 -20.05 14.79 -3.35
N ALA A 555 -21.30 14.35 -3.52
CA ALA A 555 -21.92 14.21 -4.83
C ALA A 555 -22.26 15.58 -5.46
N VAL A 556 -21.62 15.89 -6.59
CA VAL A 556 -21.83 17.16 -7.30
C VAL A 556 -22.99 17.05 -8.27
N GLY A 557 -24.06 17.80 -7.96
CA GLY A 557 -25.20 17.98 -8.84
C GLY A 557 -26.22 16.83 -8.79
N LYS A 558 -26.93 16.64 -9.90
CA LYS A 558 -27.93 15.58 -10.07
C LYS A 558 -27.40 14.54 -11.04
N THR A 559 -27.80 13.28 -10.86
CA THR A 559 -27.51 12.20 -11.80
C THR A 559 -27.86 12.63 -13.23
N GLU A 560 -26.85 12.66 -14.10
CA GLU A 560 -27.01 12.98 -15.51
C GLU A 560 -27.51 11.73 -16.24
N THR A 561 -28.65 11.85 -16.94
CA THR A 561 -29.27 10.72 -17.63
C THR A 561 -29.34 10.98 -19.13
N GLN A 562 -28.70 10.12 -19.93
CA GLN A 562 -28.69 10.19 -21.39
C GLN A 562 -29.34 8.95 -22.00
N ILE A 563 -30.19 9.14 -23.01
CA ILE A 563 -30.73 8.06 -23.85
C ILE A 563 -30.04 8.14 -25.21
N ALA A 564 -29.49 7.02 -25.67
CA ALA A 564 -28.74 6.91 -26.91
C ALA A 564 -29.00 5.56 -27.61
N ALA A 565 -28.48 5.42 -28.83
CA ALA A 565 -28.43 4.15 -29.55
C ALA A 565 -26.97 3.71 -29.63
N TRP A 566 -26.46 3.14 -28.54
CA TRP A 566 -25.05 2.73 -28.42
C TRP A 566 -24.82 1.25 -28.72
N LEU A 567 -25.88 0.48 -28.93
CA LEU A 567 -25.84 -0.91 -29.36
C LEU A 567 -26.58 -1.01 -30.70
N THR A 568 -25.96 -1.70 -31.65
CA THR A 568 -26.53 -2.04 -32.96
C THR A 568 -26.73 -3.54 -33.02
N VAL A 569 -27.90 -3.98 -33.47
CA VAL A 569 -28.12 -5.38 -33.89
C VAL A 569 -27.98 -5.42 -35.40
N HIS A 570 -27.06 -6.25 -35.90
CA HIS A 570 -26.83 -6.44 -37.33
C HIS A 570 -27.72 -7.52 -37.92
N ASP A 571 -27.88 -8.62 -37.18
CA ASP A 571 -28.70 -9.76 -37.57
C ASP A 571 -29.14 -10.55 -36.32
N PHE A 572 -30.25 -11.28 -36.41
CA PHE A 572 -30.66 -12.25 -35.40
C PHE A 572 -31.49 -13.37 -36.03
N SER A 573 -31.35 -14.59 -35.51
CA SER A 573 -32.10 -15.75 -35.98
C SER A 573 -32.33 -16.76 -34.86
N ILE A 574 -33.43 -17.51 -34.95
CA ILE A 574 -33.74 -18.60 -34.02
C ILE A 574 -33.87 -19.92 -34.80
N GLU A 575 -33.04 -20.89 -34.42
CA GLU A 575 -33.10 -22.27 -34.89
C GLU A 575 -33.84 -23.10 -33.85
N LEU A 576 -35.02 -23.60 -34.20
CA LEU A 576 -35.84 -24.43 -33.32
C LEU A 576 -35.45 -25.92 -33.45
N GLY A 577 -34.97 -26.51 -32.36
CA GLY A 577 -34.66 -27.95 -32.25
C GLY A 577 -35.67 -28.69 -31.38
N GLU A 578 -35.65 -30.03 -31.40
CA GLU A 578 -36.57 -30.85 -30.59
C GLU A 578 -36.30 -30.68 -29.08
N ASP A 579 -35.03 -30.81 -28.66
CA ASP A 579 -34.60 -30.68 -27.25
C ASP A 579 -33.87 -29.34 -26.95
N VAL A 580 -33.05 -28.87 -27.89
CA VAL A 580 -32.25 -27.63 -27.76
C VAL A 580 -32.49 -26.72 -28.96
N SER A 581 -32.98 -25.51 -28.69
CA SER A 581 -33.09 -24.43 -29.69
C SER A 581 -31.91 -23.45 -29.56
N LYS A 582 -31.59 -22.71 -30.62
CA LYS A 582 -30.49 -21.73 -30.62
C LYS A 582 -30.98 -20.37 -31.05
N LEU A 583 -30.64 -19.32 -30.31
CA LEU A 583 -30.89 -17.93 -30.69
C LEU A 583 -29.54 -17.25 -30.91
N PHE A 584 -29.28 -16.83 -32.15
CA PHE A 584 -28.11 -16.07 -32.56
C PHE A 584 -28.45 -14.59 -32.61
N LEU A 585 -27.57 -13.76 -32.05
CA LEU A 585 -27.72 -12.30 -32.03
C LEU A 585 -26.37 -11.63 -32.30
N ASN A 586 -26.20 -11.11 -33.52
CA ASN A 586 -25.01 -10.39 -33.94
C ASN A 586 -25.14 -8.91 -33.59
N ILE A 587 -24.26 -8.42 -32.72
CA ILE A 587 -24.28 -7.06 -32.18
C ILE A 587 -22.94 -6.35 -32.36
N SER A 588 -22.96 -5.02 -32.32
CA SER A 588 -21.77 -4.20 -32.08
C SER A 588 -22.11 -2.98 -31.26
N PHE A 589 -21.16 -2.51 -30.47
CA PHE A 589 -21.29 -1.25 -29.74
C PHE A 589 -20.84 -0.06 -30.60
N SER A 590 -21.39 1.12 -30.34
CA SER A 590 -20.99 2.37 -30.99
C SER A 590 -19.64 2.86 -30.45
N PRO A 591 -18.77 3.51 -31.25
CA PRO A 591 -17.58 4.22 -30.75
C PRO A 591 -17.85 5.32 -29.70
N LEU A 592 -19.12 5.65 -29.44
CA LEU A 592 -19.56 6.57 -28.38
C LEU A 592 -20.18 5.84 -27.17
N ALA A 593 -20.17 4.51 -27.15
CA ALA A 593 -20.55 3.73 -25.97
C ALA A 593 -19.45 3.86 -24.91
N PRO A 594 -19.78 4.13 -23.64
CA PRO A 594 -18.78 4.20 -22.58
C PRO A 594 -18.17 2.82 -22.33
N ASP A 595 -16.91 2.80 -21.90
CA ASP A 595 -16.24 1.60 -21.42
C ASP A 595 -17.02 1.05 -20.21
N MET A 596 -17.22 -0.27 -20.09
CA MET A 596 -17.89 -0.82 -18.91
C MET A 596 -17.72 -2.32 -18.69
N LEU A 597 -17.83 -2.72 -17.42
CA LEU A 597 -18.14 -4.09 -17.05
C LEU A 597 -19.65 -4.29 -17.19
N PHE A 598 -20.07 -5.24 -18.02
CA PHE A 598 -21.40 -5.80 -17.87
C PHE A 598 -21.46 -6.60 -16.57
N GLU A 599 -22.44 -6.32 -15.72
CA GLU A 599 -22.59 -6.92 -14.37
C GLU A 599 -23.84 -7.80 -14.28
N ARG A 600 -24.86 -7.47 -15.09
CA ARG A 600 -26.17 -8.13 -15.05
C ARG A 600 -26.72 -8.22 -16.45
N ALA A 601 -27.30 -9.38 -16.75
CA ALA A 601 -28.07 -9.59 -17.95
C ALA A 601 -29.44 -10.19 -17.57
N LYS A 602 -30.46 -9.79 -18.31
CA LYS A 602 -31.86 -10.17 -18.10
C LYS A 602 -32.50 -10.50 -19.42
N MET A 603 -33.42 -11.46 -19.41
CA MET A 603 -34.20 -11.81 -20.59
C MET A 603 -35.65 -11.98 -20.22
N THR A 604 -36.53 -11.34 -21.00
CA THR A 604 -37.97 -11.52 -20.88
C THR A 604 -38.53 -11.92 -22.23
N VAL A 605 -39.31 -13.00 -22.30
CA VAL A 605 -39.96 -13.46 -23.52
C VAL A 605 -41.43 -13.05 -23.55
N GLY A 606 -41.90 -12.64 -24.72
CA GLY A 606 -43.30 -12.39 -25.05
C GLY A 606 -43.85 -13.57 -25.82
N GLN A 607 -44.81 -14.28 -25.23
CA GLN A 607 -45.52 -15.39 -25.84
C GLN A 607 -47.01 -15.07 -25.96
N VAL A 608 -47.66 -15.57 -27.00
CA VAL A 608 -49.12 -15.58 -27.12
C VAL A 608 -49.63 -16.97 -26.78
N GLU A 609 -50.46 -17.04 -25.74
CA GLU A 609 -51.09 -18.27 -25.29
C GLU A 609 -52.56 -18.39 -25.75
N ASN A 610 -52.92 -19.60 -26.16
CA ASN A 610 -54.27 -19.96 -26.58
C ASN A 610 -54.72 -21.25 -25.85
N LEU A 611 -55.70 -21.14 -24.96
CA LEU A 611 -56.19 -22.23 -24.11
C LEU A 611 -57.51 -22.81 -24.63
N ARG A 612 -57.53 -24.13 -24.85
CA ARG A 612 -58.67 -24.90 -25.37
C ARG A 612 -58.95 -26.10 -24.48
N ILE A 613 -60.19 -26.60 -24.50
CA ILE A 613 -60.62 -27.79 -23.76
C ILE A 613 -61.14 -28.87 -24.71
N TRP A 614 -60.85 -30.12 -24.37
CA TRP A 614 -61.33 -31.30 -25.07
C TRP A 614 -62.82 -31.54 -24.81
N ASN A 615 -63.63 -31.59 -25.87
CA ASN A 615 -65.06 -31.88 -25.77
C ASN A 615 -65.44 -33.36 -25.93
N GLY A 616 -64.44 -34.26 -25.95
CA GLY A 616 -64.61 -35.68 -26.28
C GLY A 616 -64.36 -36.05 -27.74
N THR A 617 -64.17 -35.07 -28.64
CA THR A 617 -63.87 -35.32 -30.07
C THR A 617 -62.82 -34.39 -30.69
N HIS A 618 -62.71 -33.15 -30.21
CA HIS A 618 -61.71 -32.17 -30.62
C HIS A 618 -61.54 -31.10 -29.52
N PHE A 619 -60.44 -30.36 -29.57
CA PHE A 619 -60.22 -29.19 -28.73
C PHE A 619 -61.06 -28.01 -29.21
N VAL A 620 -61.78 -27.36 -28.29
CA VAL A 620 -62.66 -26.22 -28.53
C VAL A 620 -62.50 -25.17 -27.43
N LEU A 621 -63.07 -23.99 -27.66
CA LEU A 621 -63.24 -22.99 -26.61
C LEU A 621 -64.28 -23.47 -25.58
N PRO A 622 -64.16 -23.09 -24.28
CA PRO A 622 -65.07 -23.56 -23.24
C PRO A 622 -66.50 -23.01 -23.44
N THR A 623 -67.41 -23.82 -24.00
CA THR A 623 -68.75 -23.37 -24.44
C THR A 623 -69.70 -22.93 -23.31
N TRP A 624 -69.28 -23.10 -22.06
CA TRP A 624 -69.98 -22.63 -20.86
C TRP A 624 -69.62 -21.19 -20.45
N LEU A 625 -68.60 -20.58 -21.06
CA LEU A 625 -68.26 -19.17 -20.84
C LEU A 625 -69.06 -18.26 -21.79
N PRO A 626 -69.54 -17.09 -21.34
CA PRO A 626 -70.11 -16.07 -22.23
C PRO A 626 -69.07 -15.65 -23.29
N PRO A 627 -69.49 -15.30 -24.53
CA PRO A 627 -68.54 -14.90 -25.58
C PRO A 627 -67.65 -13.70 -25.23
N GLU A 628 -68.09 -12.88 -24.28
CA GLU A 628 -67.36 -11.72 -23.75
C GLU A 628 -66.16 -12.12 -22.86
N GLN A 629 -66.11 -13.37 -22.39
CA GLN A 629 -64.99 -13.95 -21.61
C GLN A 629 -64.04 -14.81 -22.47
N TYR A 630 -64.25 -14.91 -23.79
CA TYR A 630 -63.28 -15.51 -24.72
C TYR A 630 -62.15 -14.53 -25.15
N ALA A 631 -62.12 -13.31 -24.62
CA ALA A 631 -60.97 -12.41 -24.77
C ALA A 631 -59.88 -12.69 -23.71
N ASP A 632 -60.28 -13.27 -22.57
CA ASP A 632 -59.43 -14.21 -21.84
C ASP A 632 -59.36 -15.54 -22.62
N TRP A 633 -58.45 -16.46 -22.29
CA TRP A 633 -58.27 -17.77 -22.96
C TRP A 633 -57.81 -17.75 -24.44
N ILE A 634 -57.97 -16.65 -25.19
CA ILE A 634 -57.55 -16.52 -26.61
C ILE A 634 -56.57 -15.36 -26.77
N ASP A 635 -55.52 -15.60 -27.54
CA ASP A 635 -54.47 -14.63 -27.88
C ASP A 635 -53.91 -13.87 -26.66
N GLN A 636 -53.76 -14.57 -25.53
CA GLN A 636 -53.27 -13.99 -24.30
C GLN A 636 -51.76 -13.74 -24.40
N TYR A 637 -51.39 -12.49 -24.69
CA TYR A 637 -50.00 -12.06 -24.62
C TYR A 637 -49.50 -12.09 -23.16
N LYS A 638 -48.61 -13.05 -22.86
CA LYS A 638 -47.88 -13.11 -21.60
C LYS A 638 -46.44 -12.66 -21.80
N LYS A 639 -45.95 -11.90 -20.82
CA LYS A 639 -44.53 -11.57 -20.69
C LYS A 639 -43.96 -12.36 -19.53
N ILE A 640 -43.01 -13.24 -19.82
CA ILE A 640 -42.35 -14.11 -18.84
C ILE A 640 -40.92 -13.59 -18.64
N ASP A 641 -40.51 -13.37 -17.38
CA ASP A 641 -39.12 -13.13 -17.05
C ASP A 641 -38.42 -14.49 -16.90
N VAL A 642 -37.40 -14.73 -17.71
CA VAL A 642 -36.62 -15.97 -17.72
C VAL A 642 -35.19 -15.72 -17.24
N SER A 643 -34.87 -14.54 -16.69
CA SER A 643 -33.50 -14.15 -16.31
C SER A 643 -32.83 -15.13 -15.34
N ASN A 644 -33.59 -15.70 -14.40
CA ASN A 644 -33.06 -16.69 -13.44
C ASN A 644 -32.73 -18.02 -14.13
N GLN A 645 -33.34 -18.30 -15.29
CA GLN A 645 -33.15 -19.50 -16.11
C GLN A 645 -31.88 -19.47 -16.96
N ILE A 646 -31.07 -18.42 -16.86
CA ILE A 646 -29.91 -18.21 -17.73
C ILE A 646 -28.61 -18.28 -16.93
N VAL A 647 -27.59 -18.94 -17.50
CA VAL A 647 -26.17 -18.70 -17.20
C VAL A 647 -25.62 -17.78 -18.30
N TRP A 648 -25.12 -16.62 -17.88
CA TRP A 648 -24.68 -15.55 -18.77
C TRP A 648 -23.15 -15.44 -18.77
N SER A 649 -22.47 -15.87 -19.84
CA SER A 649 -21.08 -15.44 -20.07
C SER A 649 -20.94 -13.91 -20.25
N PRO A 650 -21.92 -13.16 -20.85
CA PRO A 650 -21.83 -11.70 -20.93
C PRO A 650 -21.92 -10.98 -19.58
N SER A 651 -22.26 -11.66 -18.48
CA SER A 651 -22.47 -11.02 -17.17
C SER A 651 -21.21 -10.47 -16.50
N HIS A 652 -20.04 -10.65 -17.13
CA HIS A 652 -18.75 -10.09 -16.75
C HIS A 652 -17.94 -9.61 -17.98
N PHE A 653 -18.59 -9.40 -19.13
CA PHE A 653 -17.92 -8.92 -20.35
C PHE A 653 -17.41 -7.49 -20.19
N LYS A 654 -16.18 -7.23 -20.66
CA LYS A 654 -15.60 -5.88 -20.69
C LYS A 654 -15.75 -5.24 -22.07
N LEU A 655 -16.44 -4.10 -22.14
CA LEU A 655 -16.44 -3.23 -23.31
C LEU A 655 -15.42 -2.11 -23.11
N GLY A 656 -14.43 -1.98 -24.00
CA GLY A 656 -13.39 -0.94 -23.91
C GLY A 656 -12.42 -1.12 -22.74
N ASN A 657 -11.73 -0.04 -22.34
CA ASN A 657 -10.69 -0.04 -21.31
C ASN A 657 -11.22 0.29 -19.91
N VAL A 658 -11.95 -0.67 -19.35
CA VAL A 658 -12.48 -0.59 -18.00
C VAL A 658 -11.41 -0.96 -16.96
N GLN A 659 -10.97 0.03 -16.18
CA GLN A 659 -10.32 -0.23 -14.89
C GLN A 659 -11.34 -0.86 -13.95
N LEU A 660 -11.09 -2.08 -13.52
CA LEU A 660 -11.98 -2.87 -12.68
C LEU A 660 -11.14 -3.66 -11.68
N TRP A 661 -11.49 -3.55 -10.42
CA TRP A 661 -11.13 -4.56 -9.44
C TRP A 661 -11.93 -5.83 -9.76
N VAL A 662 -11.24 -6.84 -10.30
CA VAL A 662 -11.76 -8.20 -10.48
C VAL A 662 -11.08 -9.06 -9.42
N PRO A 663 -11.80 -9.93 -8.68
CA PRO A 663 -11.17 -10.87 -7.77
C PRO A 663 -10.06 -11.65 -8.49
N PRO A 664 -8.85 -11.78 -7.91
CA PRO A 664 -7.78 -12.58 -8.47
C PRO A 664 -8.25 -13.98 -8.87
N ALA A 665 -7.86 -14.46 -10.06
CA ALA A 665 -8.03 -15.88 -10.38
C ALA A 665 -7.05 -16.73 -9.58
N TRP A 666 -5.86 -16.19 -9.34
CA TRP A 666 -4.81 -16.82 -8.55
C TRP A 666 -5.03 -16.63 -7.05
N THR A 667 -4.44 -17.51 -6.24
CA THR A 667 -4.36 -17.37 -4.78
C THR A 667 -2.95 -17.74 -4.30
N VAL A 668 -2.75 -17.77 -2.98
CA VAL A 668 -1.50 -18.19 -2.36
C VAL A 668 -1.74 -19.36 -1.42
N THR A 669 -0.91 -20.39 -1.55
CA THR A 669 -0.90 -21.60 -0.73
C THR A 669 -0.31 -21.37 0.67
N ASP A 670 -0.58 -22.28 1.61
CA ASP A 670 -0.08 -22.21 2.99
C ASP A 670 1.47 -22.16 3.09
N ASP A 671 2.17 -22.75 2.10
CA ASP A 671 3.63 -22.75 2.00
C ASP A 671 4.21 -21.56 1.19
N GLY A 672 3.34 -20.76 0.56
CA GLY A 672 3.66 -19.47 -0.06
C GLY A 672 3.84 -19.50 -1.58
N ALA A 673 3.48 -20.59 -2.27
CA ALA A 673 3.40 -20.63 -3.72
C ALA A 673 2.20 -19.84 -4.26
N ILE A 674 2.36 -19.18 -5.41
CA ILE A 674 1.23 -18.68 -6.20
C ILE A 674 0.58 -19.88 -6.91
N ASP A 675 -0.72 -20.00 -6.73
CA ASP A 675 -1.61 -20.99 -7.31
C ASP A 675 -2.43 -20.26 -8.37
N LEU A 676 -2.36 -20.65 -9.65
CA LEU A 676 -2.79 -19.79 -10.75
C LEU A 676 -4.30 -19.83 -10.98
N ASP A 677 -4.94 -21.00 -10.88
CA ASP A 677 -6.39 -21.14 -11.08
C ASP A 677 -7.23 -20.81 -9.82
N GLY A 678 -6.55 -20.65 -8.68
CA GLY A 678 -7.13 -20.27 -7.39
C GLY A 678 -7.59 -21.46 -6.55
N ASN A 679 -7.51 -22.68 -7.07
CA ASN A 679 -7.86 -23.92 -6.42
C ASN A 679 -6.60 -24.62 -5.88
N THR A 680 -6.21 -24.27 -4.66
CA THR A 680 -5.06 -24.81 -3.89
C THR A 680 -4.97 -26.35 -3.74
N PHE A 681 -5.94 -27.09 -4.25
CA PHE A 681 -5.96 -28.56 -4.33
C PHE A 681 -5.43 -29.11 -5.65
N THR A 682 -5.27 -28.29 -6.69
CA THR A 682 -4.46 -28.59 -7.87
C THR A 682 -3.03 -28.11 -7.61
N THR A 683 -2.07 -29.04 -7.60
CA THR A 683 -0.66 -28.75 -7.29
C THR A 683 0.19 -28.48 -8.53
N ASP A 684 -0.37 -28.77 -9.72
CA ASP A 684 0.35 -28.71 -10.99
C ASP A 684 0.53 -27.27 -11.49
N ASP A 685 -0.26 -26.32 -11.00
CA ASP A 685 -0.20 -24.89 -11.30
C ASP A 685 0.28 -24.02 -10.11
N GLN A 686 0.94 -24.66 -9.13
CA GLN A 686 1.53 -24.00 -7.96
C GLN A 686 3.01 -23.70 -8.18
N TYR A 687 3.39 -22.44 -8.05
CA TYR A 687 4.74 -21.95 -8.36
C TYR A 687 5.34 -21.06 -7.27
N TYR A 688 6.66 -21.16 -7.07
CA TYR A 688 7.46 -20.17 -6.38
C TYR A 688 8.11 -19.23 -7.39
N VAL A 689 8.03 -17.92 -7.16
CA VAL A 689 8.54 -16.85 -8.03
C VAL A 689 9.60 -16.03 -7.29
N LYS A 690 10.86 -16.13 -7.72
CA LYS A 690 12.00 -15.38 -7.17
C LYS A 690 12.40 -14.23 -8.10
N ARG A 691 12.22 -12.99 -7.65
CA ARG A 691 12.74 -11.78 -8.31
C ARG A 691 14.21 -11.60 -7.92
N THR A 692 15.10 -11.59 -8.90
CA THR A 692 16.53 -11.32 -8.70
C THR A 692 16.90 -10.08 -9.52
N GLY A 693 17.23 -9.01 -8.82
CA GLY A 693 17.76 -7.79 -9.43
C GLY A 693 19.28 -7.85 -9.53
N TYR A 694 19.79 -7.36 -10.65
CA TYR A 694 21.21 -7.14 -10.91
C TYR A 694 21.41 -5.68 -11.25
N TRP A 695 22.30 -5.01 -10.51
CA TRP A 695 22.66 -3.61 -10.73
C TRP A 695 24.17 -3.51 -10.89
N LYS A 696 24.60 -2.85 -11.96
CA LYS A 696 26.01 -2.55 -12.21
C LYS A 696 26.12 -1.07 -12.53
N ASP A 697 27.08 -0.39 -11.92
CA ASP A 697 27.28 1.03 -12.11
C ASP A 697 28.74 1.44 -12.09
N TRP A 698 29.08 2.45 -12.89
CA TRP A 698 30.44 2.97 -13.04
C TRP A 698 30.40 4.42 -13.51
N GLY A 699 31.52 5.14 -13.41
CA GLY A 699 31.60 6.53 -13.85
C GLY A 699 32.63 7.32 -13.07
N ASN A 700 32.35 8.59 -12.79
CA ASN A 700 33.26 9.46 -12.06
C ASN A 700 32.53 10.51 -11.20
N ILE A 701 33.25 11.03 -10.21
CA ILE A 701 32.88 12.24 -9.45
C ILE A 701 33.92 13.31 -9.76
N SER A 702 33.50 14.44 -10.33
CA SER A 702 34.23 15.69 -10.46
C SER A 702 33.95 16.59 -9.26
N ILE A 703 34.94 17.35 -8.79
CA ILE A 703 34.78 18.36 -7.74
C ILE A 703 35.46 19.63 -8.23
N GLU A 704 34.77 20.76 -8.18
CA GLU A 704 35.33 22.09 -8.44
C GLU A 704 34.78 23.08 -7.38
N GLY A 705 35.64 23.63 -6.55
CA GLY A 705 35.19 24.44 -5.40
C GLY A 705 36.30 25.12 -4.61
N MET A 706 35.90 25.81 -3.54
CA MET A 706 36.75 26.54 -2.62
C MET A 706 36.42 26.17 -1.17
N GLN A 707 37.47 25.99 -0.36
CA GLN A 707 37.39 26.00 1.10
C GLN A 707 37.83 27.37 1.63
N VAL A 708 37.15 27.87 2.65
CA VAL A 708 37.54 29.07 3.43
C VAL A 708 37.61 28.67 4.90
N ASP A 709 38.79 28.80 5.51
CA ASP A 709 39.02 28.63 6.95
C ASP A 709 39.07 30.00 7.62
N ILE A 710 38.23 30.22 8.62
CA ILE A 710 38.17 31.43 9.45
C ILE A 710 38.53 31.05 10.89
N ILE A 711 39.40 31.82 11.52
CA ILE A 711 39.73 31.70 12.95
C ILE A 711 39.56 33.08 13.57
N PHE A 712 38.62 33.22 14.50
CA PHE A 712 38.47 34.42 15.32
C PHE A 712 39.10 34.16 16.69
N GLU A 713 40.04 35.04 17.05
CA GLU A 713 40.81 35.04 18.28
C GLU A 713 40.44 36.28 19.10
N PRO A 714 39.48 36.18 20.05
CA PRO A 714 39.09 37.30 20.90
C PRO A 714 40.14 37.66 21.96
N SER A 715 40.91 36.70 22.49
CA SER A 715 41.84 36.93 23.59
C SER A 715 43.20 36.29 23.32
N PRO A 716 44.04 36.88 22.44
CA PRO A 716 45.36 36.34 22.13
C PRO A 716 46.19 35.99 23.38
N ASP A 717 46.83 34.82 23.37
CA ASP A 717 47.56 34.16 24.47
C ASP A 717 46.70 33.57 25.62
N GLU A 718 45.38 33.78 25.66
CA GLU A 718 44.46 32.90 26.39
C GLU A 718 44.00 31.73 25.51
N SER A 719 43.25 30.76 26.07
CA SER A 719 42.76 29.60 25.32
C SER A 719 41.42 29.14 25.87
N GLY A 720 40.45 28.88 25.00
CA GLY A 720 39.09 28.49 25.35
C GLY A 720 38.02 29.52 25.00
N ASP A 721 38.30 30.52 24.18
CA ASP A 721 37.32 31.46 23.61
C ASP A 721 37.39 31.57 22.08
N GLU A 722 38.31 30.83 21.44
CA GLU A 722 38.55 30.84 20.01
C GLU A 722 37.36 30.24 19.22
N PHE A 723 36.98 30.91 18.12
CA PHE A 723 36.01 30.40 17.15
C PHE A 723 36.72 29.97 15.87
N PHE A 724 36.54 28.71 15.48
CA PHE A 724 37.05 28.16 14.23
C PHE A 724 35.88 27.84 13.30
N SER A 725 35.92 28.28 12.06
CA SER A 725 34.98 27.87 11.01
C SER A 725 35.72 27.37 9.78
N ARG A 726 35.23 26.28 9.20
CA ARG A 726 35.59 25.83 7.86
C ARG A 726 34.33 25.83 7.01
N SER A 727 34.30 26.69 6.01
CA SER A 727 33.23 26.72 5.00
C SER A 727 33.71 26.14 3.69
N TRP A 728 32.88 25.36 3.01
CA TRP A 728 33.13 24.82 1.67
C TRP A 728 32.03 25.28 0.73
N MET A 729 32.41 25.59 -0.52
CA MET A 729 31.46 25.92 -1.58
C MET A 729 31.97 25.41 -2.93
N GLY A 730 31.10 24.96 -3.83
CA GLY A 730 31.52 24.37 -5.10
C GLY A 730 30.42 23.59 -5.80
N VAL A 731 30.83 22.80 -6.79
CA VAL A 731 30.00 21.78 -7.42
C VAL A 731 30.67 20.41 -7.33
N VAL A 732 29.86 19.39 -7.06
CA VAL A 732 30.27 17.98 -7.09
C VAL A 732 29.47 17.29 -8.18
N GLU A 733 30.03 17.18 -9.39
CA GLU A 733 29.41 16.49 -10.53
C GLU A 733 29.64 14.99 -10.40
N MET A 734 28.56 14.23 -10.31
CA MET A 734 28.55 12.77 -10.43
C MET A 734 27.99 12.40 -11.81
N VAL A 735 28.81 11.70 -12.61
CA VAL A 735 28.37 11.07 -13.86
C VAL A 735 28.44 9.57 -13.67
N MET A 736 27.29 8.89 -13.79
CA MET A 736 27.18 7.46 -13.50
C MET A 736 26.41 6.71 -14.58
N GLU A 737 27.13 5.92 -15.36
CA GLU A 737 26.58 4.88 -16.23
C GLU A 737 26.03 3.72 -15.39
N PHE A 738 24.88 3.15 -15.78
CA PHE A 738 24.29 2.02 -15.08
C PHE A 738 23.57 1.02 -15.99
N GLU A 739 23.57 -0.23 -15.55
CA GLU A 739 22.80 -1.33 -16.12
C GLU A 739 21.99 -1.96 -14.99
N ALA A 740 20.67 -2.04 -15.17
CA ALA A 740 19.75 -2.66 -14.22
C ALA A 740 18.84 -3.66 -14.95
N ASN A 741 18.79 -4.90 -14.46
CA ASN A 741 17.85 -5.90 -14.95
C ASN A 741 17.29 -6.76 -13.81
N GLU A 742 16.11 -7.30 -14.06
CA GLU A 742 15.35 -8.14 -13.15
C GLU A 742 15.01 -9.46 -13.84
N THR A 743 15.46 -10.54 -13.22
CA THR A 743 15.17 -11.91 -13.65
C THR A 743 14.17 -12.55 -12.69
N PHE A 744 13.09 -13.11 -13.23
CA PHE A 744 12.06 -13.81 -12.48
C PHE A 744 12.24 -15.31 -12.68
N HIS A 745 12.69 -15.98 -11.63
CA HIS A 745 12.87 -17.43 -11.65
C HIS A 745 11.62 -18.09 -11.08
N TRP A 746 10.89 -18.80 -11.93
CA TRP A 746 9.74 -19.61 -11.53
C TRP A 746 10.18 -21.04 -11.27
N TYR A 747 9.73 -21.61 -10.16
CA TYR A 747 9.99 -22.99 -9.75
C TYR A 747 8.66 -23.67 -9.44
N LYS A 748 8.51 -24.95 -9.80
CA LYS A 748 7.35 -25.76 -9.38
C LYS A 748 7.35 -25.89 -7.86
N ALA A 749 6.21 -25.70 -7.19
CA ALA A 749 6.13 -25.77 -5.74
C ALA A 749 6.46 -27.19 -5.21
N GLU A 750 5.91 -28.24 -5.83
CA GLU A 750 6.09 -29.63 -5.39
C GLU A 750 7.56 -30.09 -5.46
N THR A 751 8.27 -29.81 -6.57
CA THR A 751 9.60 -30.38 -6.83
C THR A 751 10.75 -29.42 -6.61
N PHE A 752 10.46 -28.11 -6.50
CA PHE A 752 11.45 -27.02 -6.51
C PHE A 752 12.31 -26.95 -7.80
N GLU A 753 11.90 -27.65 -8.87
CA GLU A 753 12.56 -27.59 -10.17
C GLU A 753 12.20 -26.29 -10.90
N LEU A 754 13.17 -25.70 -11.61
CA LEU A 754 12.94 -24.51 -12.43
C LEU A 754 11.94 -24.83 -13.55
N VAL A 755 10.94 -23.95 -13.73
CA VAL A 755 9.91 -24.08 -14.77
C VAL A 755 10.56 -24.12 -16.17
N SER A 756 10.05 -25.01 -17.02
CA SER A 756 10.55 -25.21 -18.38
C SER A 756 10.07 -24.11 -19.34
N GLU A 757 10.76 -23.90 -20.46
CA GLU A 757 10.43 -22.84 -21.42
C GLU A 757 9.00 -22.97 -22.00
N SER A 758 8.55 -24.20 -22.29
CA SER A 758 7.18 -24.48 -22.76
C SER A 758 6.13 -24.27 -21.67
N GLU A 759 6.42 -24.68 -20.44
CA GLU A 759 5.50 -24.47 -19.32
C GLU A 759 5.39 -22.99 -18.94
N MET A 760 6.46 -22.23 -19.15
CA MET A 760 6.43 -20.77 -19.05
C MET A 760 5.64 -20.12 -20.21
N GLU A 761 5.55 -20.75 -21.38
CA GLU A 761 4.59 -20.33 -22.43
C GLU A 761 3.15 -20.57 -21.97
N ASP A 762 2.84 -21.73 -21.39
CA ASP A 762 1.51 -22.06 -20.83
C ASP A 762 1.09 -21.07 -19.71
N ILE A 763 2.01 -20.70 -18.81
CA ILE A 763 1.79 -19.66 -17.78
C ILE A 763 1.52 -18.30 -18.43
N ARG A 764 2.27 -17.91 -19.47
CA ARG A 764 2.05 -16.63 -20.15
C ARG A 764 0.72 -16.60 -20.92
N GLU A 765 0.35 -17.68 -21.60
CA GLU A 765 -0.98 -17.82 -22.23
C GLU A 765 -2.10 -17.77 -21.18
N THR A 766 -1.85 -18.28 -19.98
CA THR A 766 -2.78 -18.17 -18.84
C THR A 766 -2.93 -16.73 -18.35
N MET A 767 -1.84 -15.98 -18.19
CA MET A 767 -1.84 -14.66 -17.53
C MET A 767 -2.06 -13.45 -18.45
N TRP A 768 -1.74 -13.51 -19.75
CA TRP A 768 -1.80 -12.37 -20.68
C TRP A 768 -2.99 -12.43 -21.63
N ALA A 769 -3.61 -11.27 -21.90
CA ALA A 769 -4.62 -11.11 -22.94
C ALA A 769 -3.97 -10.69 -24.27
N ASP A 770 -2.99 -9.79 -24.21
CA ASP A 770 -2.01 -9.53 -25.28
C ASP A 770 -0.63 -9.38 -24.63
N GLU A 771 0.24 -10.35 -24.87
CA GLU A 771 1.60 -10.35 -24.32
C GLU A 771 2.45 -9.21 -24.91
N GLN A 772 2.30 -8.88 -26.19
CA GLN A 772 3.14 -7.90 -26.89
C GLN A 772 2.75 -6.46 -26.55
N ALA A 773 1.46 -6.20 -26.37
CA ALA A 773 0.94 -4.91 -25.90
C ALA A 773 1.06 -4.72 -24.37
N ASN A 774 1.61 -5.71 -23.64
CA ASN A 774 1.62 -5.76 -22.17
C ASN A 774 0.23 -5.59 -21.54
N VAL A 775 -0.80 -6.22 -22.12
CA VAL A 775 -2.17 -6.24 -21.57
C VAL A 775 -2.38 -7.57 -20.83
N PRO A 776 -2.35 -7.60 -19.48
CA PRO A 776 -2.64 -8.81 -18.72
C PRO A 776 -4.13 -9.15 -18.84
N LYS A 777 -4.50 -10.42 -18.61
CA LYS A 777 -5.91 -10.75 -18.33
C LYS A 777 -6.33 -10.09 -17.01
N PRO A 778 -7.59 -9.63 -16.87
CA PRO A 778 -8.05 -8.88 -15.71
C PRO A 778 -7.67 -9.51 -14.36
N GLU A 779 -7.95 -10.80 -14.25
CA GLU A 779 -7.74 -11.64 -13.08
C GLU A 779 -6.26 -11.87 -12.70
N TYR A 780 -5.29 -11.48 -13.55
CA TYR A 780 -3.84 -11.56 -13.31
C TYR A 780 -3.13 -10.21 -13.39
N GLN A 781 -3.86 -9.08 -13.36
CA GLN A 781 -3.29 -7.73 -13.52
C GLN A 781 -2.10 -7.44 -12.58
N TYR A 782 -2.14 -7.97 -11.36
CA TYR A 782 -1.12 -7.76 -10.32
C TYR A 782 0.05 -8.77 -10.34
N THR A 783 0.01 -9.80 -11.19
CA THR A 783 0.99 -10.91 -11.18
C THR A 783 1.56 -11.27 -12.54
N ALA A 784 0.84 -11.01 -13.64
CA ALA A 784 1.28 -11.35 -15.00
C ALA A 784 2.67 -10.80 -15.35
N TRP A 785 3.01 -9.61 -14.85
CA TRP A 785 4.30 -8.94 -15.08
C TRP A 785 5.52 -9.77 -14.64
N MET A 786 5.36 -10.67 -13.67
CA MET A 786 6.45 -11.54 -13.17
C MET A 786 6.79 -12.71 -14.11
N SER A 787 5.94 -13.00 -15.10
CA SER A 787 6.16 -14.10 -16.07
C SER A 787 7.20 -13.74 -17.16
N LYS A 788 7.75 -12.52 -17.13
CA LYS A 788 8.73 -11.97 -18.07
C LYS A 788 9.92 -11.40 -17.33
N ASN A 789 11.13 -11.71 -17.79
CA ASN A 789 12.34 -10.97 -17.39
C ASN A 789 12.26 -9.53 -17.92
N ARG A 790 12.73 -8.56 -17.12
CA ARG A 790 12.65 -7.14 -17.45
C ARG A 790 14.03 -6.52 -17.36
N THR A 791 14.42 -5.77 -18.39
CA THR A 791 15.46 -4.74 -18.27
C THR A 791 14.73 -3.43 -17.97
N ILE A 792 15.34 -2.52 -17.21
CA ILE A 792 14.74 -1.19 -17.06
C ILE A 792 14.76 -0.51 -18.44
N ASP A 793 13.58 -0.11 -18.92
CA ASP A 793 13.44 0.65 -20.15
C ASP A 793 13.46 2.15 -19.80
N LEU A 794 14.59 2.78 -20.06
CA LEU A 794 14.81 4.20 -19.83
C LEU A 794 14.47 5.05 -21.08
N SER A 795 14.11 4.44 -22.21
CA SER A 795 13.99 5.14 -23.51
C SER A 795 12.88 6.19 -23.59
N HIS A 796 12.08 6.30 -22.53
CA HIS A 796 11.00 7.27 -22.33
C HIS A 796 11.15 8.07 -21.02
N ILE A 797 12.34 8.10 -20.42
CA ILE A 797 12.63 8.90 -19.22
C ILE A 797 13.68 9.96 -19.59
N PRO A 798 13.32 11.27 -19.60
CA PRO A 798 14.25 12.36 -19.88
C PRO A 798 15.53 12.29 -19.04
N GLU A 799 16.66 12.65 -19.65
CA GLU A 799 18.03 12.61 -19.11
C GLU A 799 18.56 11.22 -18.72
N LEU A 800 17.75 10.15 -18.77
CA LEU A 800 18.16 8.77 -18.47
C LEU A 800 18.14 7.84 -19.70
N GLU A 801 17.72 8.29 -20.89
CA GLU A 801 17.49 7.43 -22.07
C GLU A 801 18.74 6.68 -22.55
N SER A 802 19.92 7.16 -22.16
CA SER A 802 21.22 6.58 -22.49
C SER A 802 21.79 5.62 -21.44
N GLY A 803 21.11 5.41 -20.30
CA GLY A 803 21.65 4.68 -19.16
C GLY A 803 22.76 5.45 -18.41
N VAL A 804 22.91 6.74 -18.69
CA VAL A 804 23.78 7.67 -17.97
C VAL A 804 22.91 8.50 -17.03
N TRP A 805 23.27 8.58 -15.76
CA TRP A 805 22.70 9.55 -14.82
C TRP A 805 23.74 10.62 -14.55
N ARG A 806 23.34 11.89 -14.68
CA ARG A 806 24.12 13.06 -14.28
C ARG A 806 23.46 13.68 -13.07
N ASN A 807 24.27 14.07 -12.09
CA ASN A 807 23.81 14.87 -10.98
C ASN A 807 24.96 15.76 -10.50
N THR A 808 24.74 17.06 -10.42
CA THR A 808 25.72 18.03 -9.92
C THR A 808 25.24 18.57 -8.58
N TRP A 809 25.83 18.14 -7.48
CA TRP A 809 25.49 18.70 -6.18
C TRP A 809 26.06 20.11 -6.04
N PHE A 810 25.20 21.11 -5.86
CA PHE A 810 25.61 22.45 -5.45
C PHE A 810 26.03 22.40 -3.98
N ALA A 811 27.34 22.37 -3.74
CA ALA A 811 27.89 22.27 -2.41
C ALA A 811 27.99 23.67 -1.80
N TRP A 812 27.33 23.87 -0.67
CA TRP A 812 27.65 24.94 0.27
C TRP A 812 27.43 24.42 1.69
N GLY A 813 28.42 24.60 2.57
CA GLY A 813 28.26 24.32 3.99
C GLY A 813 29.37 24.91 4.85
N THR A 814 29.20 24.79 6.16
CA THR A 814 30.10 25.28 7.20
C THR A 814 30.16 24.30 8.36
N SER A 815 31.34 24.11 8.93
CA SER A 815 31.58 23.36 10.17
C SER A 815 32.36 24.25 11.11
N GLN A 816 31.81 24.45 12.30
CA GLN A 816 32.22 25.47 13.25
C GLN A 816 32.52 24.81 14.59
N LEU A 817 33.67 25.12 15.18
CA LEU A 817 34.13 24.64 16.48
C LEU A 817 34.37 25.86 17.37
N PHE A 818 33.72 25.88 18.53
CA PHE A 818 33.80 26.98 19.49
C PHE A 818 33.55 26.49 20.91
N ASN A 819 33.95 27.29 21.89
CA ASN A 819 33.69 27.05 23.31
C ASN A 819 32.72 28.11 23.81
N ILE A 820 31.53 27.73 24.25
CA ILE A 820 30.47 28.66 24.65
C ILE A 820 30.32 28.74 26.16
N THR A 821 30.15 29.94 26.71
CA THR A 821 29.75 30.15 28.11
C THR A 821 28.25 29.94 28.26
N THR A 822 27.85 28.88 28.95
CA THR A 822 26.43 28.53 29.20
C THR A 822 25.94 29.01 30.57
N ARG A 823 26.86 29.32 31.49
CA ARG A 823 26.61 29.87 32.83
C ARG A 823 27.83 30.67 33.29
N GLU A 824 27.64 31.58 34.26
CA GLU A 824 28.67 32.41 34.93
C GLU A 824 30.07 31.78 35.13
N SER A 825 30.17 30.45 35.31
CA SER A 825 31.45 29.74 35.51
C SER A 825 31.54 28.40 34.75
N GLN A 826 30.80 28.25 33.66
CA GLN A 826 30.75 27.02 32.86
C GLN A 826 30.83 27.31 31.36
N GLN A 827 31.91 26.79 30.76
CA GLN A 827 32.13 26.77 29.32
C GLN A 827 31.99 25.35 28.75
N GLU A 828 31.51 25.23 27.50
CA GLU A 828 31.32 23.95 26.82
C GLU A 828 31.74 24.00 25.35
N TRP A 829 32.51 23.00 24.92
CA TRP A 829 32.88 22.84 23.51
C TRP A 829 31.71 22.32 22.69
N ALA A 830 31.47 23.01 21.57
CA ALA A 830 30.41 22.75 20.62
C ALA A 830 30.96 22.64 19.20
N ILE A 831 30.41 21.71 18.41
CA ILE A 831 30.65 21.63 16.97
C ILE A 831 29.31 21.77 16.26
N PHE A 832 29.11 22.89 15.57
CA PHE A 832 27.94 23.13 14.73
C PHE A 832 28.29 22.88 13.25
N ARG A 833 27.45 22.16 12.53
CA ARG A 833 27.54 21.99 11.07
C ARG A 833 26.23 22.39 10.44
N ALA A 834 26.30 23.21 9.39
CA ALA A 834 25.17 23.52 8.53
C ALA A 834 25.57 23.34 7.05
N GLU A 835 24.67 22.83 6.22
CA GLU A 835 24.93 22.60 4.79
C GLU A 835 23.62 22.66 3.98
N TYR A 836 23.72 23.07 2.72
CA TYR A 836 22.62 23.03 1.76
C TYR A 836 22.14 21.59 1.54
N ALA A 837 20.82 21.42 1.43
CA ALA A 837 20.13 20.14 1.38
C ALA A 837 19.22 19.93 0.15
N GLY A 838 19.23 20.84 -0.83
CA GLY A 838 18.49 20.67 -2.10
C GLY A 838 17.26 21.56 -2.23
N MET A 839 16.56 21.44 -3.37
CA MET A 839 15.35 22.19 -3.71
C MET A 839 14.14 21.29 -3.88
N LEU A 840 12.98 21.78 -3.46
CA LEU A 840 11.67 21.13 -3.59
C LEU A 840 10.66 22.11 -4.20
N ILE A 841 9.67 21.60 -4.93
CA ILE A 841 8.52 22.38 -5.42
C ILE A 841 7.29 21.93 -4.65
N PHE A 842 6.56 22.89 -4.06
CA PHE A 842 5.40 22.61 -3.22
C PHE A 842 4.18 23.46 -3.59
N ASN A 843 3.01 22.96 -3.20
CA ASN A 843 1.75 23.70 -3.22
C ASN A 843 1.32 23.87 -1.76
N ASP A 844 1.46 25.09 -1.24
CA ASP A 844 0.98 25.51 0.08
C ASP A 844 -0.54 25.26 0.14
N LEU A 845 -0.97 24.25 0.93
CA LEU A 845 -2.37 24.05 1.26
C LEU A 845 -2.67 24.91 2.50
N GLU A 846 -3.93 25.29 2.74
CA GLU A 846 -4.26 26.10 3.92
C GLU A 846 -4.22 25.25 5.22
N SER A 847 -2.99 24.89 5.64
CA SER A 847 -2.60 24.32 6.95
C SER A 847 -2.41 25.45 7.97
N GLU A 848 -2.72 25.21 9.26
CA GLU A 848 -2.41 26.18 10.33
C GLU A 848 -0.99 26.00 10.91
N ASP A 849 -0.27 24.95 10.52
CA ASP A 849 0.93 24.47 11.24
C ASP A 849 2.26 25.03 10.66
N SER A 850 2.40 25.15 9.33
CA SER A 850 3.59 25.76 8.67
C SER A 850 3.25 26.75 7.53
N PRO A 851 2.49 27.83 7.77
CA PRO A 851 2.03 28.71 6.69
C PRO A 851 3.18 29.28 5.84
N ASN A 852 3.08 29.13 4.51
CA ASN A 852 4.06 29.53 3.50
C ASN A 852 5.32 28.65 3.39
N ALA A 853 5.34 27.46 3.98
CA ALA A 853 6.42 26.48 3.89
C ALA A 853 5.84 25.07 3.72
N PRO A 854 6.55 24.14 3.05
CA PRO A 854 6.02 22.81 2.80
C PRO A 854 5.90 21.99 4.08
N ASP A 855 4.76 21.30 4.21
CA ASP A 855 4.50 20.27 5.21
C ASP A 855 4.70 18.83 4.67
N PHE A 856 5.23 17.98 5.54
CA PHE A 856 5.27 16.52 5.39
C PHE A 856 4.53 15.87 6.57
N SER A 857 3.83 14.78 6.28
CA SER A 857 3.09 13.99 7.28
C SER A 857 3.48 12.51 7.19
N PHE A 858 3.33 11.77 8.30
CA PHE A 858 3.39 10.30 8.28
C PHE A 858 2.00 9.70 8.41
N GLU A 859 1.65 8.82 7.47
CA GLU A 859 0.48 7.94 7.58
C GLU A 859 0.92 6.48 7.76
N GLU A 860 -0.02 5.57 8.03
CA GLU A 860 0.26 4.15 8.33
C GLU A 860 1.06 3.44 7.22
N THR A 861 1.04 3.96 5.99
CA THR A 861 1.71 3.42 4.80
C THR A 861 3.09 4.04 4.52
N GLY A 862 3.47 5.17 5.13
CA GLY A 862 4.77 5.79 4.95
C GLY A 862 4.82 7.32 5.11
N VAL A 863 5.84 7.95 4.51
CA VAL A 863 5.89 9.41 4.36
C VAL A 863 4.93 9.81 3.24
N GLU A 864 4.01 10.70 3.56
CA GLU A 864 3.16 11.38 2.60
C GLU A 864 3.58 12.85 2.50
N SER A 865 3.39 13.46 1.34
CA SER A 865 3.37 14.92 1.26
C SER A 865 2.23 15.37 0.36
N ASN A 866 1.21 15.90 1.01
CA ASN A 866 0.08 16.51 0.33
C ASN A 866 0.53 17.80 -0.41
N GLU A 867 1.57 18.47 0.09
CA GLU A 867 2.05 19.75 -0.43
C GLU A 867 3.26 19.64 -1.37
N VAL A 868 4.30 18.89 -1.00
CA VAL A 868 5.49 18.74 -1.83
C VAL A 868 5.16 17.86 -3.03
N THR A 869 5.38 18.42 -4.21
CA THR A 869 5.03 17.80 -5.49
C THR A 869 6.26 17.24 -6.20
N HIS A 870 7.40 17.94 -6.12
CA HIS A 870 8.62 17.56 -6.84
C HIS A 870 9.89 17.75 -6.03
N LEU A 871 10.85 16.86 -6.23
CA LEU A 871 12.25 17.03 -5.87
C LEU A 871 13.02 17.54 -7.09
N VAL A 872 13.94 18.48 -6.88
CA VAL A 872 14.73 19.07 -7.97
C VAL A 872 16.20 18.71 -7.78
N LEU A 873 16.77 18.07 -8.79
CA LEU A 873 18.20 17.75 -8.86
C LEU A 873 18.83 18.54 -10.00
N ILE A 874 19.99 19.13 -9.74
CA ILE A 874 20.80 19.75 -10.80
C ILE A 874 21.52 18.62 -11.55
N ASP A 875 21.52 18.68 -12.88
CA ASP A 875 22.19 17.71 -13.74
C ASP A 875 23.57 18.24 -14.17
N SER A 876 23.63 19.52 -14.59
CA SER A 876 24.85 20.18 -15.06
C SER A 876 24.80 21.71 -14.88
N VAL A 877 25.97 22.36 -14.88
CA VAL A 877 26.13 23.82 -14.84
C VAL A 877 26.93 24.28 -16.06
N GLY A 878 26.54 25.41 -16.68
CA GLY A 878 27.27 25.98 -17.82
C GLY A 878 28.49 26.81 -17.42
N GLY A 879 28.51 27.35 -16.20
CA GLY A 879 29.64 28.09 -15.64
C GLY A 879 29.61 28.18 -14.11
N LEU A 880 30.77 28.47 -13.52
CA LEU A 880 30.99 28.60 -12.08
C LEU A 880 31.93 29.78 -11.80
N GLU A 881 31.60 30.59 -10.80
CA GLU A 881 32.41 31.69 -10.31
C GLU A 881 32.61 31.57 -8.79
N LEU A 882 33.86 31.58 -8.34
CA LEU A 882 34.24 31.56 -6.92
C LEU A 882 34.74 32.95 -6.52
N ARG A 883 33.96 33.63 -5.67
CA ARG A 883 34.32 34.92 -5.07
C ARG A 883 35.17 34.64 -3.83
N ARG A 884 36.48 34.80 -3.98
CA ARG A 884 37.48 34.52 -2.93
C ARG A 884 37.55 35.70 -1.95
N PRO A 885 37.86 35.46 -0.66
CA PRO A 885 38.00 36.52 0.34
C PRO A 885 38.85 37.70 -0.14
N PHE A 886 38.38 38.91 0.15
CA PHE A 886 39.04 40.19 -0.15
C PHE A 886 39.34 40.42 -1.65
N ASP A 887 38.41 40.02 -2.54
CA ASP A 887 38.53 40.09 -4.00
C ASP A 887 39.82 39.45 -4.55
N SER A 888 40.31 38.38 -3.91
CA SER A 888 41.57 37.78 -4.32
C SER A 888 41.46 37.02 -5.65
N THR A 889 42.59 36.97 -6.36
CA THR A 889 42.78 36.19 -7.60
C THR A 889 43.75 35.02 -7.41
N ALA A 890 44.23 34.80 -6.18
CA ALA A 890 45.08 33.67 -5.84
C ALA A 890 44.23 32.49 -5.36
N ASP A 891 44.48 31.31 -5.93
CA ASP A 891 43.77 30.07 -5.56
C ASP A 891 44.10 29.58 -4.14
N HIS A 892 45.23 30.01 -3.58
CA HIS A 892 45.63 29.75 -2.19
C HIS A 892 46.34 30.97 -1.60
N ASP A 893 45.81 31.54 -0.51
CA ASP A 893 46.38 32.69 0.22
C ASP A 893 45.73 32.79 1.62
N SER A 894 46.27 33.64 2.50
CA SER A 894 45.77 33.85 3.86
C SER A 894 46.07 35.24 4.39
N ARG A 895 45.19 35.80 5.24
CA ARG A 895 45.33 37.14 5.83
C ARG A 895 44.89 37.16 7.29
N ILE A 896 45.45 38.10 8.05
CA ILE A 896 44.99 38.47 9.40
C ILE A 896 44.41 39.88 9.33
N VAL A 897 43.23 40.08 9.91
CA VAL A 897 42.46 41.34 9.91
C VAL A 897 41.87 41.62 11.31
N SER A 898 41.34 42.83 11.50
CA SER A 898 40.63 43.22 12.74
C SER A 898 39.23 42.57 12.77
N PRO A 899 38.63 42.24 13.93
CA PRO A 899 37.30 41.63 13.99
C PRO A 899 36.18 42.47 13.33
N ASP A 900 36.27 43.80 13.41
CA ASP A 900 35.41 44.76 12.69
C ASP A 900 35.48 44.65 11.14
N THR A 901 36.34 43.79 10.59
CA THR A 901 36.50 43.61 9.14
C THR A 901 35.51 42.59 8.63
N VAL A 902 34.50 43.07 7.91
CA VAL A 902 33.58 42.21 7.14
C VAL A 902 34.38 41.40 6.11
N ILE A 903 34.07 40.10 6.02
CA ILE A 903 34.77 39.13 5.17
C ILE A 903 33.76 38.50 4.21
N ASP A 904 33.83 38.91 2.95
CA ASP A 904 32.92 38.47 1.89
C ASP A 904 33.56 37.36 1.03
N PHE A 905 32.82 36.29 0.78
CA PHE A 905 33.21 35.18 -0.12
C PHE A 905 31.97 34.41 -0.59
N GLY A 906 32.02 33.71 -1.72
CA GLY A 906 30.85 33.01 -2.22
C GLY A 906 31.02 32.26 -3.52
N ILE A 907 29.89 31.77 -4.03
CA ILE A 907 29.80 31.04 -5.29
C ILE A 907 28.58 31.49 -6.10
N SER A 908 28.76 31.66 -7.41
CA SER A 908 27.66 31.63 -8.39
C SER A 908 27.86 30.47 -9.36
N ILE A 909 26.77 29.83 -9.75
CA ILE A 909 26.69 28.91 -10.89
C ILE A 909 25.66 29.43 -11.90
N TYR A 910 25.96 29.26 -13.19
CA TYR A 910 25.21 29.84 -14.32
C TYR A 910 24.75 28.76 -15.30
N ASP A 911 23.65 29.04 -16.01
CA ASP A 911 23.04 28.12 -16.98
C ASP A 911 22.84 26.72 -16.36
N VAL A 912 22.14 26.68 -15.23
CA VAL A 912 22.00 25.50 -14.36
C VAL A 912 20.86 24.61 -14.89
N ASN A 913 21.19 23.47 -15.50
CA ASN A 913 20.19 22.52 -15.97
C ASN A 913 19.76 21.60 -14.82
N VAL A 914 18.46 21.43 -14.64
CA VAL A 914 17.86 20.64 -13.55
C VAL A 914 16.79 19.68 -14.08
N THR A 915 16.71 18.51 -13.45
CA THR A 915 15.63 17.56 -13.61
C THR A 915 14.70 17.64 -12.40
N ILE A 916 13.41 17.79 -12.69
CA ILE A 916 12.30 17.91 -11.76
C ILE A 916 11.63 16.55 -11.67
N TYR A 917 11.81 15.87 -10.53
CA TYR A 917 11.32 14.53 -10.25
C TYR A 917 9.97 14.59 -9.54
N PRO A 918 8.87 14.07 -10.12
CA PRO A 918 7.56 14.03 -9.48
C PRO A 918 7.57 13.00 -8.33
N LEU A 919 7.33 13.48 -7.12
CA LEU A 919 7.27 12.64 -5.92
C LEU A 919 5.98 11.82 -5.86
N LYS A 920 4.89 12.30 -6.48
CA LYS A 920 3.59 11.63 -6.45
C LYS A 920 3.48 10.55 -7.51
N ARG A 921 2.83 9.43 -7.17
CA ARG A 921 2.55 8.32 -8.10
C ARG A 921 1.10 8.42 -8.58
N GLU A 922 0.87 8.33 -9.88
CA GLU A 922 -0.49 8.36 -10.42
C GLU A 922 -1.24 7.10 -9.95
N ASN A 923 -2.25 7.30 -9.08
CA ASN A 923 -3.09 6.26 -8.45
C ASN A 923 -2.38 5.35 -7.43
N ALA A 924 -1.34 5.82 -6.74
CA ALA A 924 -0.76 5.14 -5.58
C ALA A 924 -0.25 6.12 -4.52
N GLU A 925 -0.30 5.69 -3.25
CA GLU A 925 0.20 6.41 -2.08
C GLU A 925 1.74 6.34 -1.96
N GLY A 926 2.32 7.24 -1.16
CA GLY A 926 3.75 7.31 -0.88
C GLY A 926 4.62 8.02 -1.93
N ILE A 927 5.84 8.38 -1.50
CA ILE A 927 6.82 9.17 -2.27
C ILE A 927 7.63 8.30 -3.26
N ARG A 928 7.72 8.73 -4.52
CA ARG A 928 8.66 8.22 -5.53
C ARG A 928 10.06 8.81 -5.33
N SER A 929 11.08 7.96 -5.27
CA SER A 929 12.48 8.37 -5.22
C SER A 929 13.14 8.36 -6.63
N PRO A 930 14.06 9.29 -6.95
CA PRO A 930 14.92 9.18 -8.14
C PRO A 930 15.70 7.87 -8.20
N TRP A 931 16.05 7.29 -7.04
CA TRP A 931 16.71 5.98 -6.99
C TRP A 931 15.83 4.84 -7.51
N GLU A 932 14.51 4.91 -7.32
CA GLU A 932 13.60 3.84 -7.76
C GLU A 932 13.53 3.74 -9.28
N LEU A 933 13.53 4.87 -9.99
CA LEU A 933 13.57 4.94 -11.47
C LEU A 933 14.80 4.21 -12.06
N ARG A 934 15.87 4.13 -11.26
CA ARG A 934 17.16 3.52 -11.61
C ARG A 934 17.31 2.08 -11.11
N GLN A 935 16.68 1.76 -9.97
CA GLN A 935 16.85 0.47 -9.29
C GLN A 935 15.72 -0.51 -9.56
N SER A 936 14.55 -0.07 -10.03
CA SER A 936 13.38 -0.91 -10.21
C SER A 936 12.52 -0.46 -11.39
N THR A 937 11.86 -1.40 -12.08
CA THR A 937 10.78 -1.03 -13.01
C THR A 937 9.59 -0.37 -12.31
N ASP A 938 9.46 -0.55 -10.99
CA ASP A 938 8.38 -0.01 -10.17
C ASP A 938 8.46 1.53 -10.08
N GLY A 939 9.67 2.12 -10.15
CA GLY A 939 9.84 3.58 -10.09
C GLY A 939 9.21 4.32 -11.29
N ALA A 940 9.15 3.66 -12.45
CA ALA A 940 8.53 4.20 -13.66
C ALA A 940 7.00 4.01 -13.71
N MET A 941 6.40 3.27 -12.76
CA MET A 941 4.95 3.11 -12.68
C MET A 941 4.28 4.42 -12.27
N GLY A 942 3.12 4.71 -12.86
CA GLY A 942 2.36 5.94 -12.61
C GLY A 942 3.11 7.21 -13.01
N LEU A 943 3.97 7.14 -14.03
CA LEU A 943 4.49 8.32 -14.75
C LEU A 943 3.54 8.66 -15.90
N ASN A 944 3.18 9.93 -16.01
CA ASN A 944 2.31 10.46 -17.05
C ASN A 944 2.93 11.71 -17.66
N GLN A 945 3.62 11.56 -18.81
CA GLN A 945 4.31 12.66 -19.51
C GLN A 945 3.39 13.81 -19.96
N THR A 946 2.06 13.67 -19.88
CA THR A 946 1.13 14.76 -20.24
C THR A 946 0.74 15.65 -19.07
N ASN A 947 1.12 15.30 -17.83
CA ASN A 947 0.78 16.04 -16.63
C ASN A 947 2.03 16.28 -15.78
N PHE A 948 2.37 17.55 -15.54
CA PHE A 948 3.55 17.97 -14.79
C PHE A 948 3.71 17.23 -13.46
N ASP A 949 2.64 17.11 -12.65
CA ASP A 949 2.67 16.47 -11.33
C ASP A 949 3.04 14.97 -11.33
N TYR A 950 3.08 14.33 -12.51
CA TYR A 950 3.46 12.93 -12.69
C TYR A 950 4.50 12.76 -13.82
N ALA A 951 5.08 13.85 -14.33
CA ALA A 951 6.05 13.84 -15.41
C ALA A 951 7.43 14.25 -14.91
N ILE A 952 8.44 13.43 -15.22
CA ILE A 952 9.83 13.87 -15.11
C ILE A 952 10.03 14.96 -16.17
N SER A 953 10.39 16.15 -15.72
CA SER A 953 10.51 17.36 -16.55
C SER A 953 11.89 17.97 -16.36
N THR A 954 12.38 18.74 -17.34
CA THR A 954 13.67 19.42 -17.26
C THR A 954 13.51 20.94 -17.35
N ALA A 955 14.40 21.67 -16.70
CA ALA A 955 14.44 23.12 -16.72
C ALA A 955 15.87 23.65 -16.76
N THR A 956 16.04 24.91 -17.18
CA THR A 956 17.28 25.68 -16.97
C THR A 956 16.99 26.84 -16.00
N ILE A 957 17.87 27.06 -15.03
CA ILE A 957 17.86 28.19 -14.10
C ILE A 957 19.00 29.15 -14.50
N ASP A 958 18.70 30.44 -14.64
CA ASP A 958 19.68 31.45 -15.11
C ASP A 958 20.95 31.51 -14.23
N GLU A 959 20.76 31.58 -12.91
CA GLU A 959 21.81 31.64 -11.88
C GLU A 959 21.34 30.96 -10.59
N MET A 960 22.26 30.33 -9.86
CA MET A 960 22.12 30.12 -8.41
C MET A 960 23.37 30.66 -7.73
N ALA A 961 23.22 31.52 -6.72
CA ALA A 961 24.35 32.15 -6.04
C ALA A 961 24.14 32.23 -4.53
N PHE A 962 25.17 31.83 -3.78
CA PHE A 962 25.22 31.96 -2.33
C PHE A 962 26.43 32.86 -2.00
N ASP A 963 26.16 34.08 -1.54
CA ASP A 963 27.17 35.06 -1.15
C ASP A 963 27.24 35.21 0.37
N ILE A 964 28.38 34.85 0.95
CA ILE A 964 28.57 34.76 2.39
C ILE A 964 29.27 36.02 2.89
N THR A 965 28.56 36.77 3.72
CA THR A 965 29.11 37.85 4.54
C THR A 965 29.39 37.29 5.94
N PHE A 966 30.67 37.24 6.34
CA PHE A 966 31.07 36.93 7.71
C PHE A 966 31.37 38.20 8.51
N GLN A 967 30.84 38.27 9.74
CA GLN A 967 31.11 39.33 10.71
C GLN A 967 31.13 38.77 12.14
N VAL A 968 31.79 39.48 13.06
CA VAL A 968 31.79 39.16 14.50
C VAL A 968 31.27 40.36 15.29
N ASP A 969 30.24 40.14 16.09
CA ASP A 969 29.75 41.12 17.06
C ASP A 969 30.39 40.82 18.44
N MET A 970 31.39 41.62 18.80
CA MET A 970 32.09 41.51 20.08
C MET A 970 31.31 42.19 21.23
N VAL A 971 31.46 41.64 22.43
CA VAL A 971 30.85 42.10 23.69
C VAL A 971 31.90 42.10 24.80
N GLU A 972 31.71 42.89 25.86
CA GLU A 972 32.56 42.85 27.06
C GLU A 972 31.84 42.00 28.12
N TYR A 973 32.48 40.94 28.60
CA TYR A 973 31.85 39.94 29.48
C TYR A 973 31.41 40.54 30.83
N ASP A 974 30.10 40.48 31.13
CA ASP A 974 29.52 40.75 32.44
C ASP A 974 28.86 39.48 33.01
N ALA A 975 29.29 39.09 34.21
CA ALA A 975 28.71 37.95 34.94
C ALA A 975 27.23 38.17 35.32
N GLU A 976 26.77 39.42 35.40
CA GLU A 976 25.38 39.77 35.72
C GLU A 976 24.46 39.91 34.49
N ASP A 977 24.99 39.81 33.25
CA ASP A 977 24.22 39.97 32.00
C ASP A 977 24.49 38.85 30.98
N GLU A 978 23.53 37.93 30.84
CA GLU A 978 23.62 36.73 29.99
C GLU A 978 23.79 37.06 28.50
N GLU A 979 23.33 38.24 28.03
CA GLU A 979 23.51 38.68 26.64
C GLU A 979 24.97 39.03 26.32
N THR A 980 25.82 39.23 27.34
CA THR A 980 27.25 39.57 27.20
C THR A 980 28.20 38.39 27.37
N TRP A 981 27.68 37.19 27.68
CA TRP A 981 28.52 36.02 27.97
C TRP A 981 29.28 35.49 26.74
N ASN A 982 28.80 35.78 25.53
CA ASN A 982 29.31 35.22 24.29
C ASN A 982 29.34 36.25 23.15
N HIS A 983 30.41 36.26 22.37
CA HIS A 983 30.51 36.93 21.08
C HIS A 983 29.66 36.19 20.03
N ALA A 984 29.04 36.92 19.10
CA ALA A 984 28.25 36.34 18.02
C ALA A 984 29.04 36.33 16.70
N ALA A 985 29.37 35.15 16.19
CA ALA A 985 29.96 34.95 14.88
C ALA A 985 28.84 34.68 13.86
N SER A 986 28.62 35.63 12.95
CA SER A 986 27.47 35.62 12.03
C SER A 986 27.91 35.36 10.58
N PHE A 987 27.21 34.44 9.93
CA PHE A 987 27.29 34.13 8.50
C PHE A 987 25.93 34.47 7.88
N LYS A 988 25.86 35.60 7.18
CA LYS A 988 24.70 35.96 6.34
C LYS A 988 24.94 35.40 4.94
N ILE A 989 23.95 34.72 4.38
CA ILE A 989 23.99 34.19 3.01
C ILE A 989 23.03 35.00 2.16
N ASP A 990 23.55 35.81 1.25
CA ASP A 990 22.73 36.46 0.22
C ASP A 990 22.43 35.39 -0.83
N GLN A 991 21.24 34.79 -0.76
CA GLN A 991 20.80 33.67 -1.57
C GLN A 991 20.01 34.17 -2.79
N ILE A 992 20.48 33.81 -3.98
CA ILE A 992 19.82 34.03 -5.27
C ILE A 992 19.47 32.68 -5.88
N ILE A 993 18.19 32.47 -6.19
CA ILE A 993 17.75 31.46 -7.16
C ILE A 993 17.14 32.22 -8.35
N GLY A 994 17.65 32.01 -9.56
CA GLY A 994 17.27 32.74 -10.78
C GLY A 994 15.93 32.33 -11.39
N ASN A 995 15.63 32.84 -12.59
CA ASN A 995 14.42 32.44 -13.31
C ASN A 995 14.59 31.04 -13.92
N TRP A 996 13.49 30.32 -14.03
CA TRP A 996 13.43 28.97 -14.58
C TRP A 996 12.81 29.01 -15.98
N SER A 997 13.29 28.18 -16.88
CA SER A 997 12.67 27.90 -18.18
C SER A 997 12.45 26.40 -18.31
N LEU A 998 11.19 25.97 -18.37
CA LEU A 998 10.84 24.56 -18.60
C LEU A 998 11.03 24.16 -20.08
N ASN A 999 11.41 22.91 -20.32
CA ASN A 999 11.67 22.39 -21.66
C ASN A 999 10.47 21.66 -22.28
N GLU A 1000 9.79 20.80 -21.52
CA GLU A 1000 8.67 19.97 -22.00
C GLU A 1000 7.31 20.66 -21.79
N PHE A 1001 7.19 21.47 -20.74
CA PHE A 1001 5.98 22.19 -20.35
C PHE A 1001 6.14 23.71 -20.50
N ASP A 1002 5.03 24.43 -20.63
CA ASP A 1002 5.02 25.88 -20.52
C ASP A 1002 5.09 26.29 -19.03
N ASN A 1003 5.88 27.32 -18.70
CA ASN A 1003 6.06 27.83 -17.33
C ASN A 1003 4.75 28.09 -16.56
N SER A 1004 3.60 28.24 -17.25
CA SER A 1004 2.31 28.36 -16.58
C SER A 1004 1.93 27.20 -15.66
N VAL A 1005 2.56 26.02 -15.77
CA VAL A 1005 2.39 24.91 -14.79
C VAL A 1005 3.01 25.19 -13.41
N LEU A 1006 3.92 26.17 -13.32
CA LEU A 1006 4.54 26.64 -12.07
C LEU A 1006 3.70 27.73 -11.39
N ASN A 1007 2.72 28.33 -12.08
CA ASN A 1007 1.89 29.40 -11.51
C ASN A 1007 1.17 28.93 -10.24
N GLY A 1008 1.40 29.64 -9.13
CA GLY A 1008 0.82 29.30 -7.83
C GLY A 1008 1.57 28.20 -7.06
N ARG A 1009 2.70 27.71 -7.57
CA ARG A 1009 3.61 26.84 -6.83
C ARG A 1009 4.68 27.65 -6.10
N GLY A 1010 5.04 27.17 -4.91
CA GLY A 1010 6.17 27.68 -4.13
C GLY A 1010 7.46 26.92 -4.40
N LEU A 1011 8.59 27.60 -4.20
CA LEU A 1011 9.92 26.99 -4.15
C LEU A 1011 10.34 26.83 -2.69
N ALA A 1012 10.85 25.66 -2.33
CA ALA A 1012 11.44 25.39 -1.04
C ALA A 1012 12.94 25.11 -1.18
N VAL A 1013 13.77 25.87 -0.46
CA VAL A 1013 15.22 25.67 -0.37
C VAL A 1013 15.55 25.10 1.00
N ASN A 1014 16.29 23.99 1.01
CA ASN A 1014 16.49 23.19 2.21
C ASN A 1014 17.94 23.30 2.69
N TYR A 1015 18.11 23.23 4.00
CA TYR A 1015 19.38 23.11 4.69
C TYR A 1015 19.26 21.99 5.73
N PHE A 1016 20.38 21.47 6.22
CA PHE A 1016 20.39 20.71 7.48
C PHE A 1016 21.35 21.33 8.49
N GLY A 1017 21.03 21.15 9.77
CA GLY A 1017 21.88 21.53 10.90
C GLY A 1017 22.17 20.33 11.81
N ILE A 1018 23.39 20.25 12.34
CA ILE A 1018 23.81 19.29 13.36
C ILE A 1018 24.59 20.05 14.43
N LEU A 1019 24.29 19.81 15.70
CA LEU A 1019 25.10 20.28 16.82
C LEU A 1019 25.60 19.08 17.63
N ALA A 1020 26.93 18.94 17.74
CA ALA A 1020 27.58 17.94 18.59
C ALA A 1020 28.20 18.64 19.81
N THR A 1021 27.88 18.14 21.01
CA THR A 1021 28.39 18.68 22.29
C THR A 1021 28.81 17.53 23.21
N ALA A 1022 29.36 17.84 24.39
CA ALA A 1022 29.64 16.85 25.43
C ALA A 1022 28.39 16.39 26.22
N LYS A 1023 27.20 16.94 25.90
CA LYS A 1023 25.91 16.66 26.55
C LYS A 1023 24.86 16.27 25.48
N ARG A 1024 23.61 16.06 25.92
CA ARG A 1024 22.47 15.90 25.02
C ARG A 1024 22.21 17.24 24.30
N THR A 1025 22.24 17.21 22.98
CA THR A 1025 21.86 18.34 22.13
C THR A 1025 20.35 18.55 22.24
N GLN A 1026 19.90 19.81 22.19
CA GLN A 1026 18.50 20.14 21.98
C GLN A 1026 18.34 21.07 20.77
N TYR A 1027 17.23 20.86 20.07
CA TYR A 1027 16.80 21.64 18.92
C TYR A 1027 15.51 22.37 19.28
N GLN A 1028 15.34 23.61 18.84
CA GLN A 1028 14.08 24.35 18.96
C GLN A 1028 13.71 24.96 17.61
N ALA A 1029 12.44 24.83 17.22
CA ALA A 1029 11.82 25.54 16.13
C ALA A 1029 11.02 26.71 16.73
N GLY A 1030 11.58 27.92 16.64
CA GLY A 1030 11.06 29.09 17.35
C GLY A 1030 11.11 28.88 18.86
N ASN A 1031 9.95 28.94 19.52
CA ASN A 1031 9.80 28.67 20.96
C ASN A 1031 9.43 27.21 21.28
N GLN A 1032 9.36 26.32 20.28
CA GLN A 1032 8.96 24.93 20.46
C GLN A 1032 10.16 23.98 20.40
N PRO A 1033 10.36 23.07 21.37
CA PRO A 1033 11.44 22.08 21.27
C PRO A 1033 11.12 21.03 20.20
N VAL A 1034 12.04 20.81 19.27
CA VAL A 1034 11.95 19.72 18.29
C VAL A 1034 12.50 18.46 18.95
N ALA A 1035 11.58 17.63 19.44
CA ALA A 1035 11.94 16.40 20.12
C ALA A 1035 12.28 15.27 19.12
N ASP A 1036 11.48 15.08 18.07
CA ASP A 1036 11.73 14.05 17.06
C ASP A 1036 11.97 14.72 15.71
N THR A 1037 13.17 14.56 15.15
CA THR A 1037 13.54 15.02 13.80
C THR A 1037 12.82 14.25 12.69
N ASN A 1038 12.00 13.25 13.05
CA ASN A 1038 11.12 12.48 12.19
C ASN A 1038 9.63 12.60 12.59
N ALA A 1039 9.26 13.60 13.41
CA ALA A 1039 7.85 13.99 13.57
C ALA A 1039 7.36 14.80 12.36
N ASP A 1040 6.07 15.20 12.39
CA ASP A 1040 5.47 16.10 11.40
C ASP A 1040 6.21 17.45 11.33
N SER A 1041 6.02 18.16 10.21
CA SER A 1041 6.63 19.48 9.99
C SER A 1041 6.19 20.52 11.04
N VAL A 1042 7.15 21.28 11.57
CA VAL A 1042 6.92 22.34 12.57
C VAL A 1042 7.33 23.68 11.99
N GLY A 1043 6.36 24.58 11.81
CA GLY A 1043 6.58 25.94 11.33
C GLY A 1043 7.32 26.82 12.33
N ALA A 1044 8.43 27.46 11.91
CA ALA A 1044 9.19 28.39 12.73
C ALA A 1044 10.07 29.33 11.90
N ASN A 1045 10.19 30.60 12.32
CA ASN A 1045 11.03 31.59 11.63
C ASN A 1045 12.54 31.37 11.84
N TYR A 1046 12.91 30.78 12.98
CA TYR A 1046 14.30 30.54 13.37
C TYR A 1046 14.45 29.21 14.11
N TYR A 1047 15.66 28.66 14.09
CA TYR A 1047 16.01 27.37 14.69
C TYR A 1047 17.18 27.52 15.65
N VAL A 1048 17.00 27.11 16.90
CA VAL A 1048 18.04 27.16 17.93
C VAL A 1048 18.62 25.77 18.15
N PHE A 1049 19.94 25.71 18.20
CA PHE A 1049 20.73 24.54 18.55
C PHE A 1049 21.44 24.86 19.87
N GLY A 1050 21.22 24.09 20.94
CA GLY A 1050 21.83 24.41 22.25
C GLY A 1050 21.34 23.53 23.39
N ASP A 1051 21.21 24.12 24.59
CA ASP A 1051 20.54 23.53 25.75
C ASP A 1051 19.31 24.34 26.19
N GLU A 1052 18.56 23.86 27.19
CA GLU A 1052 17.31 24.49 27.67
C GLU A 1052 17.44 25.96 28.10
N ASN A 1053 18.65 26.45 28.38
CA ASN A 1053 18.92 27.77 28.94
C ASN A 1053 19.99 28.57 28.16
N SER A 1054 20.55 28.04 27.07
CA SER A 1054 21.63 28.70 26.32
C SER A 1054 21.65 28.29 24.84
N PRO A 1055 21.48 29.24 23.89
CA PRO A 1055 21.64 28.97 22.46
C PRO A 1055 23.13 28.84 22.10
N PHE A 1056 23.51 27.77 21.40
CA PHE A 1056 24.89 27.55 20.95
C PHE A 1056 25.06 28.04 19.51
N ALA A 1057 24.06 27.75 18.66
CA ALA A 1057 23.89 28.34 17.35
C ALA A 1057 22.41 28.66 17.07
N ASN A 1058 22.15 29.61 16.19
CA ASN A 1058 20.83 30.03 15.76
C ASN A 1058 20.81 30.18 14.22
N VAL A 1059 19.77 29.69 13.57
CA VAL A 1059 19.58 29.78 12.12
C VAL A 1059 18.24 30.44 11.82
N SER A 1060 18.26 31.62 11.22
CA SER A 1060 17.07 32.34 10.78
C SER A 1060 16.89 32.20 9.28
N MET A 1061 15.71 31.74 8.84
CA MET A 1061 15.40 31.56 7.41
C MET A 1061 13.93 31.79 7.02
N GLY A 1062 13.02 31.86 7.99
CA GLY A 1062 11.62 32.26 7.79
C GLY A 1062 11.30 33.55 8.53
N GLY A 1063 10.18 34.18 8.18
CA GLY A 1063 9.87 35.54 8.63
C GLY A 1063 10.80 36.61 8.03
N LEU A 1064 11.75 36.22 7.16
CA LEU A 1064 12.69 37.11 6.50
C LEU A 1064 12.07 37.73 5.25
N PRO A 1065 12.37 39.02 4.96
CA PRO A 1065 11.96 39.64 3.72
C PRO A 1065 12.68 38.96 2.54
N TYR A 1066 11.94 38.71 1.46
CA TYR A 1066 12.48 38.30 0.18
C TYR A 1066 11.88 39.13 -0.96
N THR A 1067 12.61 39.26 -2.06
CA THR A 1067 12.13 39.95 -3.27
C THR A 1067 11.94 38.95 -4.41
N TRP A 1068 10.95 39.20 -5.27
CA TRP A 1068 10.46 38.27 -6.28
C TRP A 1068 10.59 38.86 -7.70
N GLY A 1069 11.16 38.12 -8.63
CA GLY A 1069 11.40 38.59 -9.99
C GLY A 1069 10.14 38.80 -10.82
N GLY A 1070 9.01 38.16 -10.45
CA GLY A 1070 7.75 38.26 -11.20
C GLY A 1070 7.05 39.62 -11.08
N ASP A 1071 7.47 40.49 -10.15
CA ASP A 1071 7.00 41.88 -10.04
C ASP A 1071 8.12 42.93 -10.27
N ASP A 1072 9.19 42.54 -10.98
CA ASP A 1072 10.42 43.32 -11.16
C ASP A 1072 11.12 43.68 -9.82
N PHE A 1073 11.01 42.83 -8.79
CA PHE A 1073 11.55 43.03 -7.44
C PHE A 1073 11.02 44.30 -6.74
N THR A 1074 9.73 44.60 -6.93
CA THR A 1074 9.12 45.84 -6.41
C THR A 1074 8.34 45.68 -5.10
N THR A 1075 8.02 44.45 -4.70
CA THR A 1075 7.39 44.13 -3.41
C THR A 1075 8.30 43.23 -2.56
N GLU A 1076 8.39 43.53 -1.27
CA GLU A 1076 8.97 42.62 -0.27
C GLU A 1076 7.88 41.65 0.20
N TYR A 1077 8.16 40.36 0.07
CA TYR A 1077 7.35 39.25 0.57
C TYR A 1077 8.01 38.65 1.81
N ILE A 1078 7.27 37.83 2.58
CA ILE A 1078 7.79 37.15 3.77
C ILE A 1078 7.94 35.66 3.48
N SER A 1079 9.12 35.13 3.77
CA SER A 1079 9.42 33.69 3.68
C SER A 1079 8.72 32.92 4.79
N GLY A 1080 8.20 31.74 4.48
CA GLY A 1080 7.87 30.74 5.50
C GLY A 1080 9.11 29.90 5.83
N SER A 1081 9.10 29.19 6.96
CA SER A 1081 9.97 28.02 7.10
C SER A 1081 9.39 26.97 8.04
N SER A 1082 9.70 25.71 7.73
CA SER A 1082 9.29 24.50 8.47
C SER A 1082 10.49 23.59 8.71
N THR A 1083 10.40 22.73 9.73
CA THR A 1083 11.25 21.54 9.79
C THR A 1083 10.74 20.49 8.81
N ALA A 1084 11.64 19.73 8.19
CA ALA A 1084 11.28 18.59 7.36
C ALA A 1084 11.70 17.26 8.02
N PRO A 1085 10.88 16.19 7.95
CA PRO A 1085 11.21 14.95 8.63
C PRO A 1085 12.38 14.21 7.98
N LEU A 1086 13.25 13.64 8.81
CA LEU A 1086 14.42 12.84 8.41
C LEU A 1086 14.07 11.74 7.40
N GLY A 1087 12.95 11.04 7.62
CA GLY A 1087 12.45 9.97 6.77
C GLY A 1087 12.00 10.43 5.39
N ALA A 1088 11.48 11.66 5.26
CA ALA A 1088 11.14 12.25 3.97
C ALA A 1088 12.41 12.46 3.12
N PHE A 1089 13.45 13.03 3.72
CA PHE A 1089 14.77 13.13 3.08
C PHE A 1089 15.39 11.75 2.81
N SER A 1090 15.18 10.77 3.69
CA SER A 1090 15.65 9.40 3.44
C SER A 1090 14.99 8.76 2.22
N ALA A 1091 13.67 8.91 2.06
CA ALA A 1091 12.96 8.42 0.89
C ALA A 1091 13.38 9.15 -0.40
N MET A 1092 13.53 10.47 -0.34
CA MET A 1092 13.88 11.30 -1.49
C MET A 1092 15.34 11.11 -1.97
N PHE A 1093 16.32 11.02 -1.05
CA PHE A 1093 17.74 11.11 -1.41
C PHE A 1093 18.52 9.79 -1.31
N GLN A 1094 18.00 8.74 -0.63
CA GLN A 1094 18.69 7.46 -0.45
C GLN A 1094 18.07 6.28 -1.19
N SER A 1095 18.95 5.39 -1.65
CA SER A 1095 18.60 4.07 -2.20
C SER A 1095 18.38 3.03 -1.09
N GLN A 1096 17.77 1.90 -1.45
CA GLN A 1096 17.55 0.77 -0.53
C GLN A 1096 18.86 0.21 0.07
N SER A 1097 20.00 0.29 -0.63
CA SER A 1097 21.32 -0.10 -0.10
C SER A 1097 22.06 1.04 0.64
N GLY A 1098 21.37 2.15 0.92
CA GLY A 1098 21.85 3.27 1.72
C GLY A 1098 22.93 4.10 1.03
N GLN A 1099 22.88 4.22 -0.29
CA GLN A 1099 23.67 5.21 -1.06
C GLN A 1099 22.85 6.49 -1.19
N SER A 1100 23.44 7.64 -0.87
CA SER A 1100 22.85 8.97 -1.10
C SER A 1100 23.18 9.49 -2.51
N ILE A 1101 22.34 10.35 -3.06
CA ILE A 1101 22.70 11.21 -4.22
C ILE A 1101 23.54 12.43 -3.83
N THR A 1102 23.58 12.77 -2.54
CA THR A 1102 24.26 13.96 -2.02
C THR A 1102 25.72 13.66 -1.65
N ASN A 1103 26.50 14.71 -1.39
CA ASN A 1103 27.86 14.60 -0.84
C ASN A 1103 27.90 14.24 0.66
N TRP A 1104 26.78 13.89 1.29
CA TRP A 1104 26.66 13.50 2.69
C TRP A 1104 25.74 12.27 2.87
N ASN A 1105 25.73 11.69 4.07
CA ASN A 1105 24.78 10.63 4.44
C ASN A 1105 23.73 11.24 5.39
N ILE A 1106 22.52 10.69 5.41
CA ILE A 1106 21.51 11.10 6.41
C ILE A 1106 21.82 10.43 7.73
N GLU A 1107 21.86 11.22 8.80
CA GLU A 1107 22.18 10.82 10.17
C GLU A 1107 21.06 11.29 11.10
N ALA A 1108 20.73 10.51 12.14
CA ALA A 1108 19.57 10.79 13.00
C ALA A 1108 19.62 12.14 13.74
N SER A 1109 20.80 12.73 13.89
CA SER A 1109 21.05 14.04 14.51
C SER A 1109 20.91 15.23 13.54
N MET A 1110 20.47 14.99 12.29
CA MET A 1110 20.21 16.06 11.31
C MET A 1110 18.82 16.65 11.50
N LEU A 1111 18.77 17.95 11.79
CA LEU A 1111 17.55 18.74 11.66
C LEU A 1111 17.50 19.33 10.24
N PHE A 1112 16.59 18.85 9.39
CA PHE A 1112 16.32 19.50 8.11
C PHE A 1112 15.43 20.73 8.33
N MET A 1113 15.88 21.86 7.80
CA MET A 1113 15.26 23.18 7.92
C MET A 1113 14.95 23.67 6.50
N THR A 1114 13.70 24.02 6.24
CA THR A 1114 13.22 24.35 4.90
C THR A 1114 12.70 25.78 4.85
N ALA A 1115 13.26 26.62 3.98
CA ALA A 1115 12.76 27.96 3.70
C ALA A 1115 11.82 27.93 2.49
N GLY A 1116 10.59 28.43 2.66
CA GLY A 1116 9.51 28.43 1.67
C GLY A 1116 9.25 29.81 1.05
N TYR A 1117 9.15 29.84 -0.28
CA TYR A 1117 8.85 31.02 -1.08
C TYR A 1117 7.60 30.76 -1.93
N VAL A 1118 6.41 31.02 -1.36
CA VAL A 1118 5.11 30.80 -2.02
C VAL A 1118 4.96 31.62 -3.29
N ASN A 1119 5.39 32.89 -3.27
CA ASN A 1119 5.48 33.71 -4.47
C ASN A 1119 6.82 33.38 -5.16
N TRP A 1120 6.82 32.31 -5.95
CA TRP A 1120 7.94 31.90 -6.81
C TRP A 1120 7.49 31.79 -8.26
N GLY A 1121 6.65 30.81 -8.60
CA GLY A 1121 6.09 30.66 -9.96
C GLY A 1121 7.11 30.45 -11.08
N GLY A 1122 8.33 30.01 -10.79
CA GLY A 1122 9.42 29.92 -11.75
C GLY A 1122 10.22 31.22 -11.98
N HIS A 1123 9.94 32.28 -11.23
CA HIS A 1123 10.71 33.52 -11.28
C HIS A 1123 11.80 33.56 -10.20
N ALA A 1124 12.79 34.45 -10.38
CA ALA A 1124 13.86 34.62 -9.41
C ALA A 1124 13.37 34.98 -8.00
N VAL A 1125 14.09 34.54 -6.97
CA VAL A 1125 13.89 34.92 -5.57
C VAL A 1125 15.23 35.28 -4.91
N HIS A 1126 15.26 36.41 -4.20
CA HIS A 1126 16.43 36.86 -3.42
C HIS A 1126 16.06 36.98 -1.94
N VAL A 1127 16.86 36.38 -1.07
CA VAL A 1127 16.60 36.27 0.38
C VAL A 1127 17.90 36.07 1.15
N ASP A 1128 17.93 36.48 2.42
CA ASP A 1128 19.18 36.55 3.19
C ASP A 1128 19.17 35.64 4.46
N PRO A 1129 19.23 34.29 4.37
CA PRO A 1129 19.37 33.44 5.55
C PRO A 1129 20.58 33.79 6.44
N VAL A 1130 20.42 33.67 7.76
CA VAL A 1130 21.47 34.05 8.73
C VAL A 1130 21.75 32.90 9.68
N PHE A 1131 23.03 32.51 9.77
CA PHE A 1131 23.55 31.49 10.68
C PHE A 1131 24.46 32.18 11.70
N VAL A 1132 24.15 32.07 12.99
CA VAL A 1132 24.90 32.68 14.08
C VAL A 1132 25.39 31.59 15.02
N SER A 1133 26.66 31.63 15.41
CA SER A 1133 27.22 30.77 16.47
C SER A 1133 27.84 31.63 17.56
N TYR A 1134 27.73 31.18 18.80
CA TYR A 1134 28.12 31.96 19.97
C TYR A 1134 29.40 31.37 20.60
N THR A 1135 30.49 32.14 20.60
CA THR A 1135 31.74 31.77 21.29
C THR A 1135 31.92 32.60 22.55
N SER A 1136 32.57 32.04 23.57
CA SER A 1136 32.75 32.67 24.88
C SER A 1136 33.38 34.07 24.80
N ALA A 1137 32.84 35.00 25.58
CA ALA A 1137 33.52 36.26 25.94
C ALA A 1137 34.24 36.15 27.31
N GLN A 1138 34.03 35.05 28.04
CA GLN A 1138 34.66 34.79 29.34
C GLN A 1138 36.15 34.45 29.16
N GLN A 1139 37.01 35.39 29.57
CA GLN A 1139 38.45 35.17 29.74
C GLN A 1139 38.74 34.21 30.89
N THR A 1140 39.70 33.31 30.69
CA THR A 1140 40.08 32.32 31.70
C THR A 1140 41.01 32.93 32.74
N LEU A 1141 40.42 33.58 33.76
CA LEU A 1141 41.13 34.22 34.87
C LEU A 1141 42.40 33.45 35.27
N PRO A 1142 43.61 34.02 35.07
CA PRO A 1142 44.85 33.32 35.39
C PRO A 1142 44.85 32.96 36.88
N PRO A 1143 45.28 31.74 37.25
CA PRO A 1143 45.07 31.18 38.57
C PRO A 1143 45.61 32.13 39.63
N THR A 1144 44.69 32.69 40.43
CA THR A 1144 44.97 33.88 41.24
C THR A 1144 46.20 33.65 42.10
N GLY A 1145 47.28 34.35 41.77
CA GLY A 1145 48.62 34.02 42.25
C GLY A 1145 48.63 33.86 43.77
N THR A 1146 49.04 32.69 44.25
CA THR A 1146 48.96 32.33 45.67
C THR A 1146 49.74 33.34 46.50
N THR A 1147 49.02 34.29 47.11
CA THR A 1147 49.62 35.41 47.83
C THR A 1147 50.40 34.85 49.01
N THR A 1148 51.73 34.82 48.88
CA THR A 1148 52.60 34.27 49.92
C THR A 1148 52.63 35.27 51.08
N THR A 1149 51.68 35.10 52.02
CA THR A 1149 51.52 35.98 53.17
C THR A 1149 52.73 35.88 54.08
N THR A 1150 53.68 36.80 53.88
CA THR A 1150 54.84 36.94 54.77
C THR A 1150 54.38 37.41 56.13
N THR A 1151 54.63 36.60 57.16
CA THR A 1151 54.16 36.84 58.52
C THR A 1151 54.74 38.15 59.08
N THR A 1152 53.90 39.14 59.36
CA THR A 1152 54.28 40.29 60.19
C THR A 1152 53.23 40.54 61.27
N THR A 1153 53.67 40.44 62.52
CA THR A 1153 52.83 40.51 63.71
C THR A 1153 52.39 41.94 64.03
N THR A 1154 51.09 42.18 64.19
CA THR A 1154 50.58 42.97 65.34
C THR A 1154 49.08 42.75 65.58
N THR A 1155 48.73 42.70 66.87
CA THR A 1155 47.41 42.92 67.49
C THR A 1155 46.64 44.10 66.85
N ASP A 1156 45.30 44.10 66.78
CA ASP A 1156 44.44 44.16 67.96
C ASP A 1156 42.99 43.65 67.79
N THR A 1157 42.46 43.17 68.93
CA THR A 1157 41.09 43.19 69.47
C THR A 1157 39.85 42.93 68.58
N THR A 1158 39.11 41.89 68.99
CA THR A 1158 37.70 41.57 68.70
C THR A 1158 36.69 42.71 68.93
N THR A 1159 35.64 42.77 68.10
CA THR A 1159 34.25 42.88 68.62
C THR A 1159 33.27 42.17 67.70
N ASP A 1160 32.39 41.40 68.31
CA ASP A 1160 31.26 40.66 67.73
C ASP A 1160 29.97 41.41 68.04
N THR A 1161 29.06 41.56 67.06
CA THR A 1161 27.63 41.83 67.30
C THR A 1161 26.74 41.32 66.17
N THR A 1162 26.01 40.25 66.45
CA THR A 1162 24.81 39.77 65.75
C THR A 1162 23.61 40.75 65.85
N GLY A 1163 22.72 40.81 64.84
CA GLY A 1163 21.38 41.42 65.02
C GLY A 1163 20.55 41.70 63.74
N PRO A 1164 19.48 40.91 63.44
CA PRO A 1164 18.50 41.14 62.36
C PRO A 1164 17.29 41.98 62.89
N PRO A 1165 16.08 42.09 62.25
CA PRO A 1165 15.57 41.51 60.99
C PRO A 1165 14.76 42.48 60.06
N GLY A 1166 14.26 41.98 58.92
CA GLY A 1166 13.26 42.70 58.10
C GLY A 1166 12.83 42.02 56.79
N ASP A 1167 11.89 41.07 56.87
CA ASP A 1167 10.91 40.74 55.81
C ASP A 1167 9.94 41.95 55.58
N PRO A 1168 9.10 42.04 54.51
CA PRO A 1168 8.65 40.97 53.58
C PRO A 1168 8.51 41.36 52.08
N MET A 1169 8.02 40.42 51.24
CA MET A 1169 7.18 40.61 50.01
C MET A 1169 7.74 41.48 48.86
N ASP A 1170 7.65 41.14 47.58
CA ASP A 1170 6.67 40.33 46.83
C ASP A 1170 7.25 39.97 45.44
N LEU A 1171 6.66 38.95 44.81
CA LEU A 1171 6.54 38.68 43.37
C LEU A 1171 7.14 39.73 42.39
N TYR A 1172 8.08 39.30 41.55
CA TYR A 1172 7.79 38.95 40.15
C TYR A 1172 8.75 37.86 39.66
#